data_AF-A0A1T4YQF0-F1
#
_entry.id   AF-A0A1T4YQF0-F1
#
_cell.length_a   1.000
_cell.length_b   1.000
_cell.length_c   1.000
_cell.angle_alpha   90.00
_cell.angle_beta   90.00
_cell.angle_gamma   90.00
#
_symmetry.space_group_name_H-M   'P 1'
#
loop_
_entity.id
_entity.type
_entity.pdbx_description
1 polymer ?
#
loop_
_entity_poly.entity_id
_entity_poly.type
_entity_poly.pdbx_seq_one_letter_code
_entity_poly.pdbx_strand_id
1 'polypeptide(L)'
;MKLENLTIALRPRLPWEAVDLGCTLVRRDYGRLLTLWAITIVPIWAILAAFLWEYPLWYALVVWWLKPLYDRVPLFFLSRAAFGSKPTVKETLREWPRLWSRFLFSALLLRRLSMIRSFALPVWMLEGQRGKAVSKRVTALATDGGSSGASLTWVFVKLEIAATFGIMALVSSIGPSSGLPDWGELFQNPEGYSAPLAQQWAGNIIYLLAMTLIEPFYVGAGFGLYLNSRTKIEGWDVELIFRRLAARLRPVVAALLAVGLFIPGLTHSQEPSKGPQPNAEEQAPGVKEALKEILDQPEFKEHSRTQKVWVPDGKAKADSSLLEGFGYFLAWLFYLIAGAIVGFALYLLGRWIINNQSFFRRPKAGARSPTPEGPRIVMGLDIARESLPEDIVSAARSAWAACHFREALSLLYRGSLSRLVEQRNLPIRDSDTEDDCVIQVSRLGDAGISDFFRQLTRIWVRAAYAGQEAQEHEFTQLCQAWPFSHTPVGGQRQRVFASTALMLFLLPSLTACSGKWEDLTIPLGYKGEARLNPFLAAQQLLAKYGHDSERLLHFKNLPYAEEGVLILSGESGMPEARADQLLQWTEDGGHLIYALAGCAPYNDWSLFSSLSTYGYAGNEDRADPILDKLGVSVENNSPFKDLGDALKLKKKKDEGEKEKEKEKEKEKEKEKEKEKEKEKEKEKEKEKAKEAEDDETVLDTDSIKAKIEEPEDVPLSRSVIDIRGEDYNVDFPDMLELSLDRELRRGEYVAGALDDASALSLRYGRGRITFITHARPLRNRYLDENDHAAWLLAMVGDEYRHVAFLVTIQQSFWELLWNRAWMPLVGLALLTLIWLWKNMPRFGPLRRVELHETKHFVDHISALGQFFLRLNRTEILLNAAADAVRTRAIRLFPQLVYQNDEALIRILKDRSELSEERIRTAFDTTRKAASHEMVRRLQDLQDLRAALK
;
A
#
# COMPACT_ATOMS: atom_id res chain seq x y z
N MET A 1 -11.05 -20.58 22.86
CA MET A 1 -10.86 -19.23 23.45
C MET A 1 -11.77 -19.11 24.65
N LYS A 2 -11.34 -18.51 25.77
CA LYS A 2 -12.22 -18.26 26.90
C LYS A 2 -12.79 -16.83 26.83
N LEU A 3 -14.11 -16.70 26.81
CA LEU A 3 -14.78 -15.40 26.68
C LEU A 3 -14.49 -14.44 27.85
N GLU A 4 -14.33 -14.98 29.06
CA GLU A 4 -14.05 -14.22 30.30
C GLU A 4 -12.84 -13.28 30.21
N ASN A 5 -11.81 -13.64 29.43
CA ASN A 5 -10.57 -12.88 29.28
C ASN A 5 -10.61 -11.78 28.20
N LEU A 6 -11.77 -11.53 27.57
CA LEU A 6 -11.84 -10.56 26.48
C LEU A 6 -11.70 -9.11 26.99
N THR A 7 -10.63 -8.45 26.54
CA THR A 7 -10.27 -7.05 26.87
C THR A 7 -11.12 -5.99 26.16
N ILE A 8 -12.13 -6.42 25.41
CA ILE A 8 -12.95 -5.57 24.54
C ILE A 8 -14.39 -5.56 25.08
N ALA A 9 -15.03 -4.40 25.08
CA ALA A 9 -16.47 -4.31 25.22
C ALA A 9 -17.14 -4.83 23.94
N LEU A 10 -17.61 -6.08 23.97
CA LEU A 10 -18.60 -6.54 23.00
C LEU A 10 -19.88 -5.74 23.21
N ARG A 11 -20.42 -5.25 22.09
CA ARG A 11 -21.78 -4.73 21.93
C ARG A 11 -22.10 -4.86 20.44
N PRO A 12 -23.36 -4.99 20.03
CA PRO A 12 -23.73 -4.83 18.62
C PRO A 12 -23.30 -3.44 18.13
N ARG A 13 -22.51 -3.39 17.05
CA ARG A 13 -21.98 -2.17 16.44
C ARG A 13 -22.51 -1.97 15.02
N LEU A 14 -22.46 -0.73 14.53
CA LEU A 14 -22.55 -0.46 13.10
C LEU A 14 -21.31 -1.04 12.38
N PRO A 15 -21.38 -1.46 11.10
CA PRO A 15 -20.26 -2.12 10.45
C PRO A 15 -18.99 -1.26 10.39
N TRP A 16 -19.10 0.04 10.13
CA TRP A 16 -17.95 0.95 10.13
C TRP A 16 -17.41 1.27 11.54
N GLU A 17 -18.26 1.25 12.57
CA GLU A 17 -17.84 1.31 13.98
C GLU A 17 -17.06 0.03 14.38
N ALA A 18 -17.40 -1.13 13.78
CA ALA A 18 -16.65 -2.37 13.95
C ALA A 18 -15.32 -2.39 13.17
N VAL A 19 -15.26 -1.72 12.01
CA VAL A 19 -14.00 -1.45 11.29
C VAL A 19 -13.06 -0.58 12.14
N ASP A 20 -13.55 0.54 12.69
CA ASP A 20 -12.73 1.43 13.52
C ASP A 20 -12.30 0.78 14.85
N LEU A 21 -13.15 -0.05 15.46
CA LEU A 21 -12.74 -0.94 16.56
C LEU A 21 -11.54 -1.81 16.16
N GLY A 22 -11.57 -2.40 14.96
CA GLY A 22 -10.49 -3.19 14.40
C GLY A 22 -9.19 -2.39 14.21
N CYS A 23 -9.28 -1.19 13.65
CA CYS A 23 -8.15 -0.26 13.52
C CYS A 23 -7.62 0.18 14.89
N THR A 24 -8.49 0.39 15.88
CA THR A 24 -8.11 0.78 17.25
C THR A 24 -7.35 -0.33 17.98
N LEU A 25 -7.70 -1.60 17.77
CA LEU A 25 -6.92 -2.73 18.27
C LEU A 25 -5.50 -2.78 17.68
N VAL A 26 -5.35 -2.40 16.41
CA VAL A 26 -4.05 -2.27 15.75
C VAL A 26 -3.26 -1.10 16.35
N ARG A 27 -3.87 0.09 16.52
CA ARG A 27 -3.21 1.25 17.16
C ARG A 27 -2.69 0.93 18.57
N ARG A 28 -3.52 0.28 19.40
CA ARG A 28 -3.22 -0.03 20.83
C ARG A 28 -1.92 -0.81 21.05
N ASP A 29 -1.54 -1.66 20.09
CA ASP A 29 -0.39 -2.56 20.18
C ASP A 29 0.55 -2.44 18.96
N TYR A 30 0.46 -1.33 18.20
CA TYR A 30 0.99 -1.20 16.83
C TYR A 30 2.47 -1.60 16.70
N GLY A 31 3.36 -1.04 17.51
CA GLY A 31 4.79 -1.33 17.43
C GLY A 31 5.13 -2.82 17.68
N ARG A 32 4.36 -3.53 18.52
CA ARG A 32 4.55 -4.97 18.73
C ARG A 32 4.03 -5.81 17.58
N LEU A 33 2.89 -5.42 17.00
CA LEU A 33 2.35 -6.06 15.80
C LEU A 33 3.32 -5.87 14.62
N LEU A 34 3.83 -4.64 14.44
CA LEU A 34 4.76 -4.28 13.38
C LEU A 34 6.10 -5.02 13.48
N THR A 35 6.70 -5.16 14.67
CA THR A 35 7.94 -5.94 14.82
C THR A 35 7.72 -7.43 14.53
N LEU A 36 6.60 -8.02 14.96
CA LEU A 36 6.27 -9.42 14.64
C LEU A 36 6.03 -9.64 13.14
N TRP A 37 5.35 -8.69 12.49
CA TRP A 37 5.13 -8.69 11.04
C TRP A 37 6.47 -8.55 10.30
N ALA A 38 7.32 -7.59 10.67
CA ALA A 38 8.60 -7.35 10.02
C ALA A 38 9.55 -8.54 10.13
N ILE A 39 9.73 -9.08 11.35
CA ILE A 39 10.59 -10.25 11.63
C ILE A 39 10.16 -11.50 10.83
N THR A 40 8.88 -11.62 10.44
CA THR A 40 8.36 -12.80 9.73
C THR A 40 8.18 -12.62 8.22
N ILE A 41 8.32 -11.40 7.69
CA ILE A 41 8.03 -11.08 6.27
C ILE A 41 9.23 -10.41 5.59
N VAL A 42 9.92 -9.46 6.23
CA VAL A 42 11.08 -8.77 5.65
C VAL A 42 12.22 -9.73 5.28
N PRO A 43 12.55 -10.79 6.07
CA PRO A 43 13.54 -11.78 5.64
C PRO A 43 13.15 -12.54 4.36
N ILE A 44 11.85 -12.81 4.15
CA ILE A 44 11.37 -13.42 2.90
C ILE A 44 11.47 -12.42 1.75
N TRP A 45 11.15 -11.15 1.98
CA TRP A 45 11.33 -10.09 1.00
C TRP A 45 12.79 -9.85 0.61
N ALA A 46 13.74 -10.02 1.54
CA ALA A 46 15.17 -9.98 1.24
C ALA A 46 15.64 -11.20 0.42
N ILE A 47 15.20 -12.40 0.77
CA ILE A 47 15.51 -13.64 0.01
C ILE A 47 14.93 -13.57 -1.41
N LEU A 48 13.70 -13.07 -1.56
CA LEU A 48 13.09 -12.84 -2.87
C LEU A 48 13.83 -11.75 -3.65
N ALA A 49 14.34 -10.70 -3.01
CA ALA A 49 15.08 -9.64 -3.70
C ALA A 49 16.44 -10.14 -4.21
N ALA A 50 17.13 -10.97 -3.42
CA ALA A 50 18.37 -11.63 -3.83
C ALA A 50 18.16 -12.62 -4.99
N PHE A 51 17.02 -13.32 -5.05
CA PHE A 51 16.73 -14.29 -6.12
C PHE A 51 16.15 -13.67 -7.40
N LEU A 52 15.45 -12.53 -7.30
CA LEU A 52 14.85 -11.82 -8.44
C LEU A 52 15.52 -10.46 -8.70
N TRP A 53 16.81 -10.31 -8.39
CA TRP A 53 17.54 -9.03 -8.46
C TRP A 53 17.46 -8.35 -9.84
N GLU A 54 17.64 -9.15 -10.91
CA GLU A 54 17.54 -8.75 -12.32
C GLU A 54 16.10 -8.50 -12.79
N TYR A 55 15.09 -8.89 -12.00
CA TYR A 55 13.68 -8.93 -12.41
C TYR A 55 12.75 -8.19 -11.41
N PRO A 56 12.87 -6.86 -11.23
CA PRO A 56 12.13 -6.12 -10.21
C PRO A 56 10.60 -6.18 -10.38
N LEU A 57 10.10 -6.28 -11.63
CA LEU A 57 8.68 -6.44 -11.93
C LEU A 57 8.14 -7.80 -11.47
N TRP A 58 8.90 -8.88 -11.68
CA TRP A 58 8.54 -10.21 -11.17
C TRP A 58 8.63 -10.27 -9.64
N TYR A 59 9.59 -9.58 -9.03
CA TYR A 59 9.65 -9.41 -7.58
C TYR A 59 8.36 -8.76 -7.03
N ALA A 60 7.95 -7.62 -7.61
CA ALA A 60 6.74 -6.91 -7.22
C ALA A 60 5.49 -7.81 -7.34
N LEU A 61 5.38 -8.54 -8.45
CA LEU A 61 4.30 -9.47 -8.73
C LEU A 61 4.28 -10.63 -7.70
N VAL A 62 5.43 -11.21 -7.36
CA VAL A 62 5.53 -12.31 -6.38
C VAL A 62 5.20 -11.83 -4.95
N VAL A 63 5.67 -10.65 -4.54
CA VAL A 63 5.30 -10.05 -3.25
C VAL A 63 3.80 -9.77 -3.18
N TRP A 64 3.24 -9.13 -4.22
CA TRP A 64 1.81 -8.91 -4.36
C TRP A 64 1.01 -10.23 -4.37
N TRP A 65 1.56 -11.30 -4.98
CA TRP A 65 0.92 -12.61 -5.03
C TRP A 65 0.84 -13.27 -3.65
N LEU A 66 1.94 -13.25 -2.90
CA LEU A 66 2.10 -13.82 -1.56
C LEU A 66 1.33 -13.06 -0.47
N LYS A 67 0.83 -11.86 -0.76
CA LYS A 67 0.11 -10.98 0.17
C LYS A 67 -0.88 -11.70 1.13
N PRO A 68 -1.77 -12.65 0.69
CA PRO A 68 -2.68 -13.41 1.56
C PRO A 68 -2.04 -14.35 2.60
N LEU A 69 -0.70 -14.42 2.65
CA LEU A 69 0.06 -15.10 3.71
C LEU A 69 0.49 -14.12 4.81
N TYR A 70 0.72 -12.85 4.44
CA TYR A 70 1.12 -11.78 5.35
C TYR A 70 0.00 -11.43 6.34
N ASP A 71 -1.27 -11.45 5.90
CA ASP A 71 -2.46 -11.19 6.74
C ASP A 71 -2.48 -11.99 8.05
N ARG A 72 -1.87 -13.18 8.02
CA ARG A 72 -2.01 -14.21 9.05
C ARG A 72 -1.25 -13.86 10.32
N VAL A 73 -0.17 -13.09 10.22
CA VAL A 73 0.65 -12.69 11.38
C VAL A 73 -0.04 -11.60 12.21
N PRO A 74 -0.56 -10.49 11.63
CA PRO A 74 -1.41 -9.55 12.36
C PRO A 74 -2.63 -10.24 12.98
N LEU A 75 -3.30 -11.15 12.26
CA LEU A 75 -4.45 -11.87 12.81
C LEU A 75 -4.05 -12.79 13.98
N PHE A 76 -2.93 -13.50 13.91
CA PHE A 76 -2.41 -14.35 15.00
C PHE A 76 -2.17 -13.56 16.29
N PHE A 77 -1.66 -12.33 16.14
CA PHE A 77 -1.43 -11.40 17.23
C PHE A 77 -2.75 -10.83 17.77
N LEU A 78 -3.57 -10.20 16.93
CA LEU A 78 -4.82 -9.53 17.32
C LEU A 78 -5.83 -10.51 17.97
N SER A 79 -5.95 -11.72 17.42
CA SER A 79 -6.82 -12.77 17.98
C SER A 79 -6.38 -13.31 19.35
N ARG A 80 -5.16 -13.00 19.80
CA ARG A 80 -4.69 -13.24 21.18
C ARG A 80 -4.74 -11.98 22.02
N ALA A 81 -4.29 -10.84 21.50
CA ALA A 81 -4.28 -9.55 22.19
C ALA A 81 -5.69 -9.04 22.54
N ALA A 82 -6.72 -9.48 21.81
CA ALA A 82 -8.12 -9.29 22.19
C ALA A 82 -8.50 -10.00 23.50
N PHE A 83 -7.91 -11.16 23.79
CA PHE A 83 -8.14 -11.99 24.99
C PHE A 83 -7.03 -11.84 26.05
N GLY A 84 -6.34 -10.69 26.08
CA GLY A 84 -5.35 -10.34 27.11
C GLY A 84 -3.95 -10.95 26.92
N SER A 85 -3.83 -12.12 26.30
CA SER A 85 -2.53 -12.72 25.98
C SER A 85 -1.83 -11.94 24.85
N LYS A 86 -0.69 -11.29 25.13
CA LYS A 86 0.17 -10.68 24.10
C LYS A 86 1.28 -11.67 23.72
N PRO A 87 1.22 -12.35 22.56
CA PRO A 87 2.20 -13.39 22.21
C PRO A 87 3.59 -12.79 21.96
N THR A 88 4.62 -13.54 22.30
CA THR A 88 6.02 -13.17 22.13
C THR A 88 6.54 -13.47 20.72
N VAL A 89 7.70 -12.91 20.39
CA VAL A 89 8.42 -13.19 19.13
C VAL A 89 8.73 -14.68 18.99
N LYS A 90 9.18 -15.33 20.08
CA LYS A 90 9.55 -16.76 20.11
C LYS A 90 8.33 -17.68 19.87
N GLU A 91 7.17 -17.36 20.46
CA GLU A 91 5.93 -18.11 20.21
C GLU A 91 5.41 -17.91 18.79
N THR A 92 5.51 -16.68 18.27
CA THR A 92 5.06 -16.35 16.91
C THR A 92 5.91 -17.06 15.86
N LEU A 93 7.25 -17.05 16.01
CA LEU A 93 8.16 -17.81 15.15
C LEU A 93 7.95 -19.32 15.22
N ARG A 94 7.62 -19.87 16.42
CA ARG A 94 7.33 -21.31 16.58
C ARG A 94 6.07 -21.76 15.83
N GLU A 95 5.04 -20.93 15.77
CA GLU A 95 3.80 -21.24 15.04
C GLU A 95 3.83 -20.79 13.57
N TRP A 96 4.70 -19.86 13.18
CA TRP A 96 4.76 -19.27 11.83
C TRP A 96 4.76 -20.28 10.66
N PRO A 97 5.50 -21.41 10.69
CA PRO A 97 5.42 -22.43 9.64
C PRO A 97 4.03 -23.08 9.53
N ARG A 98 3.32 -23.24 10.66
CA ARG A 98 1.93 -23.73 10.69
C ARG A 98 0.96 -22.69 10.17
N LEU A 99 1.22 -21.40 10.40
CA LEU A 99 0.40 -20.30 9.89
C LEU A 99 0.46 -20.21 8.36
N TRP A 100 1.64 -20.38 7.75
CA TRP A 100 1.81 -20.29 6.31
C TRP A 100 1.35 -21.55 5.57
N SER A 101 1.74 -22.74 6.03
CA SER A 101 1.37 -24.02 5.38
C SER A 101 -0.15 -24.29 5.37
N ARG A 102 -0.88 -23.88 6.42
CA ARG A 102 -2.32 -24.13 6.55
C ARG A 102 -3.10 -23.48 5.39
N PHE A 103 -3.70 -24.30 4.54
CA PHE A 103 -4.48 -23.90 3.36
C PHE A 103 -3.73 -23.08 2.27
N LEU A 104 -2.40 -23.18 2.18
CA LEU A 104 -1.54 -22.40 1.25
C LEU A 104 -2.13 -22.22 -0.16
N PHE A 105 -2.26 -23.31 -0.94
CA PHE A 105 -2.76 -23.29 -2.33
C PHE A 105 -4.14 -22.62 -2.48
N SER A 106 -5.08 -22.93 -1.58
CA SER A 106 -6.44 -22.40 -1.63
C SER A 106 -6.51 -20.92 -1.25
N ALA A 107 -5.55 -20.42 -0.48
CA ALA A 107 -5.42 -18.99 -0.18
C ALA A 107 -4.84 -18.19 -1.36
N LEU A 108 -3.82 -18.74 -2.04
CA LEU A 108 -3.13 -18.07 -3.16
C LEU A 108 -3.92 -18.11 -4.47
N LEU A 109 -4.58 -19.22 -4.80
CA LEU A 109 -5.34 -19.35 -6.05
C LEU A 109 -6.77 -18.78 -5.92
N LEU A 110 -7.62 -19.46 -5.14
CA LEU A 110 -9.07 -19.21 -5.17
C LEU A 110 -9.52 -18.06 -4.27
N ARG A 111 -9.02 -17.99 -3.02
CA ARG A 111 -9.46 -16.95 -2.06
C ARG A 111 -8.83 -15.59 -2.32
N ARG A 112 -7.77 -15.52 -3.11
CA ARG A 112 -7.05 -14.30 -3.45
C ARG A 112 -7.92 -13.28 -4.19
N LEU A 113 -8.88 -13.76 -4.98
CA LEU A 113 -9.88 -12.95 -5.69
C LEU A 113 -11.13 -12.61 -4.84
N SER A 114 -11.15 -12.97 -3.55
CA SER A 114 -12.31 -12.73 -2.69
C SER A 114 -12.27 -11.33 -2.07
N MET A 115 -13.22 -10.46 -2.43
CA MET A 115 -13.35 -9.12 -1.84
C MET A 115 -13.60 -9.13 -0.33
N ILE A 116 -14.04 -10.24 0.27
CA ILE A 116 -14.26 -10.37 1.73
C ILE A 116 -13.08 -11.03 2.48
N ARG A 117 -11.87 -11.04 1.90
CA ARG A 117 -10.68 -11.75 2.42
C ARG A 117 -10.40 -11.52 3.90
N SER A 118 -10.23 -10.26 4.33
CA SER A 118 -9.92 -9.93 5.74
C SER A 118 -11.05 -10.26 6.71
N PHE A 119 -12.31 -10.16 6.30
CA PHE A 119 -13.48 -10.56 7.10
C PHE A 119 -13.62 -12.08 7.25
N ALA A 120 -13.30 -12.84 6.19
CA ALA A 120 -13.40 -14.30 6.19
C ALA A 120 -12.20 -14.99 6.88
N LEU A 121 -11.01 -14.38 6.86
CA LEU A 121 -9.77 -14.96 7.37
C LEU A 121 -9.85 -15.45 8.84
N PRO A 122 -10.47 -14.72 9.79
CA PRO A 122 -10.68 -15.20 11.16
C PRO A 122 -11.45 -16.52 11.24
N VAL A 123 -12.45 -16.75 10.38
CA VAL A 123 -13.22 -18.00 10.37
C VAL A 123 -12.33 -19.19 10.00
N TRP A 124 -11.51 -19.05 8.94
CA TRP A 124 -10.59 -20.09 8.48
C TRP A 124 -9.48 -20.43 9.48
N MET A 125 -9.04 -19.45 10.25
CA MET A 125 -7.87 -19.56 11.12
C MET A 125 -8.21 -19.88 12.57
N LEU A 126 -9.33 -19.36 13.09
CA LEU A 126 -9.70 -19.42 14.51
C LEU A 126 -10.82 -20.43 14.82
N GLU A 127 -11.77 -20.65 13.90
CA GLU A 127 -12.92 -21.55 14.16
C GLU A 127 -12.64 -23.03 13.85
N GLY A 128 -11.44 -23.39 13.38
CA GLY A 128 -10.97 -24.78 13.25
C GLY A 128 -11.56 -25.61 12.10
N GLN A 129 -12.80 -25.30 11.69
CA GLN A 129 -13.60 -25.96 10.67
C GLN A 129 -12.87 -26.15 9.32
N ARG A 130 -13.36 -27.10 8.50
CA ARG A 130 -12.78 -27.47 7.19
C ARG A 130 -13.85 -27.58 6.09
N GLY A 131 -13.42 -27.47 4.83
CA GLY A 131 -14.26 -27.73 3.66
C GLY A 131 -15.55 -26.91 3.57
N LYS A 132 -16.65 -27.57 3.21
CA LYS A 132 -17.96 -26.93 2.99
C LYS A 132 -18.56 -26.31 4.27
N ALA A 133 -18.16 -26.75 5.46
CA ALA A 133 -18.61 -26.17 6.73
C ALA A 133 -18.18 -24.70 6.86
N VAL A 134 -16.89 -24.41 6.60
CA VAL A 134 -16.38 -23.02 6.67
C VAL A 134 -17.07 -22.12 5.64
N SER A 135 -17.35 -22.64 4.44
CA SER A 135 -18.06 -21.86 3.41
C SER A 135 -19.46 -21.44 3.89
N LYS A 136 -20.27 -22.40 4.40
CA LYS A 136 -21.56 -22.09 5.02
C LYS A 136 -21.44 -21.11 6.19
N ARG A 137 -20.41 -21.26 7.02
CA ARG A 137 -20.15 -20.41 8.18
C ARG A 137 -19.78 -18.98 7.81
N VAL A 138 -18.91 -18.80 6.81
CA VAL A 138 -18.58 -17.48 6.23
C VAL A 138 -19.83 -16.86 5.62
N THR A 139 -20.65 -17.61 4.87
CA THR A 139 -21.91 -17.09 4.32
C THR A 139 -22.88 -16.61 5.41
N ALA A 140 -23.05 -17.38 6.49
CA ALA A 140 -23.92 -16.99 7.61
C ALA A 140 -23.43 -15.72 8.33
N LEU A 141 -22.11 -15.59 8.57
CA LEU A 141 -21.53 -14.37 9.14
C LEU A 141 -21.61 -13.18 8.17
N ALA A 142 -21.45 -13.44 6.87
CA ALA A 142 -21.52 -12.42 5.81
C ALA A 142 -22.92 -11.82 5.61
N THR A 143 -23.98 -12.45 6.13
CA THR A 143 -25.35 -11.88 6.12
C THR A 143 -25.43 -10.51 6.82
N ASP A 144 -24.57 -10.26 7.82
CA ASP A 144 -24.51 -8.99 8.55
C ASP A 144 -23.24 -8.17 8.25
N GLY A 145 -22.11 -8.82 7.96
CA GLY A 145 -20.81 -8.15 7.75
C GLY A 145 -20.27 -8.14 6.31
N GLY A 146 -20.88 -8.87 5.38
CA GLY A 146 -20.26 -9.23 4.09
C GLY A 146 -20.05 -8.07 3.12
N SER A 147 -21.08 -7.23 2.93
CA SER A 147 -20.98 -6.04 2.06
C SER A 147 -19.94 -5.05 2.58
N SER A 148 -19.89 -4.83 3.90
CA SER A 148 -18.88 -3.99 4.54
C SER A 148 -17.47 -4.59 4.44
N GLY A 149 -17.32 -5.91 4.51
CA GLY A 149 -16.04 -6.59 4.24
C GLY A 149 -15.54 -6.39 2.81
N ALA A 150 -16.45 -6.33 1.81
CA ALA A 150 -16.09 -6.01 0.44
C ALA A 150 -15.73 -4.53 0.25
N SER A 151 -16.51 -3.61 0.83
CA SER A 151 -16.21 -2.17 0.84
C SER A 151 -14.87 -1.88 1.52
N LEU A 152 -14.55 -2.59 2.59
CA LEU A 152 -13.28 -2.47 3.31
C LEU A 152 -12.08 -2.75 2.40
N THR A 153 -12.11 -3.86 1.65
CA THR A 153 -11.02 -4.20 0.71
C THR A 153 -10.85 -3.14 -0.38
N TRP A 154 -11.94 -2.59 -0.91
CA TRP A 154 -11.88 -1.51 -1.90
C TRP A 154 -11.25 -0.23 -1.34
N VAL A 155 -11.66 0.20 -0.15
CA VAL A 155 -11.08 1.37 0.55
C VAL A 155 -9.59 1.16 0.83
N PHE A 156 -9.20 -0.01 1.35
CA PHE A 156 -7.81 -0.28 1.72
C PHE A 156 -6.87 -0.38 0.52
N VAL A 157 -7.32 -0.92 -0.62
CA VAL A 157 -6.56 -0.87 -1.88
C VAL A 157 -6.36 0.57 -2.36
N LYS A 158 -7.37 1.45 -2.22
CA LYS A 158 -7.22 2.87 -2.55
C LYS A 158 -6.28 3.62 -1.60
N LEU A 159 -6.29 3.29 -0.30
CA LEU A 159 -5.31 3.82 0.66
C LEU A 159 -3.88 3.34 0.36
N GLU A 160 -3.70 2.09 -0.06
CA GLU A 160 -2.40 1.52 -0.46
C GLU A 160 -1.82 2.22 -1.69
N ILE A 161 -2.66 2.46 -2.71
CA ILE A 161 -2.29 3.25 -3.90
C ILE A 161 -1.93 4.69 -3.51
N ALA A 162 -2.76 5.35 -2.70
CA ALA A 162 -2.52 6.73 -2.26
C ALA A 162 -1.26 6.87 -1.40
N ALA A 163 -0.97 5.91 -0.51
CA ALA A 163 0.25 5.91 0.29
C ALA A 163 1.50 5.60 -0.55
N THR A 164 1.39 4.71 -1.56
CA THR A 164 2.48 4.45 -2.51
C THR A 164 2.84 5.73 -3.25
N PHE A 165 1.86 6.38 -3.92
CA PHE A 165 2.10 7.64 -4.62
C PHE A 165 2.50 8.80 -3.71
N GLY A 166 1.97 8.87 -2.48
CA GLY A 166 2.34 9.91 -1.51
C GLY A 166 3.78 9.79 -1.01
N ILE A 167 4.24 8.58 -0.69
CA ILE A 167 5.65 8.34 -0.32
C ILE A 167 6.56 8.56 -1.55
N MET A 168 6.12 8.13 -2.74
CA MET A 168 6.83 8.29 -4.00
C MET A 168 7.05 9.77 -4.35
N ALA A 169 6.01 10.60 -4.27
CA ALA A 169 6.10 12.05 -4.45
C ALA A 169 6.99 12.72 -3.39
N LEU A 170 6.90 12.29 -2.12
CA LEU A 170 7.76 12.79 -1.05
C LEU A 170 9.24 12.47 -1.30
N VAL A 171 9.55 11.23 -1.72
CA VAL A 171 10.91 10.84 -2.11
C VAL A 171 11.40 11.67 -3.31
N SER A 172 10.56 11.90 -4.32
CA SER A 172 10.92 12.77 -5.45
C SER A 172 11.10 14.24 -5.08
N SER A 173 10.42 14.75 -4.04
CA SER A 173 10.61 16.13 -3.56
C SER A 173 11.87 16.36 -2.71
N ILE A 174 12.55 15.28 -2.29
CA ILE A 174 13.71 15.33 -1.37
C ILE A 174 14.97 14.73 -2.00
N GLY A 175 14.83 13.82 -2.97
CA GLY A 175 15.95 13.18 -3.65
C GLY A 175 16.69 14.09 -4.65
N PRO A 176 17.92 13.73 -5.04
CA PRO A 176 18.64 14.41 -6.11
C PRO A 176 17.92 14.21 -7.45
N SER A 177 17.90 15.23 -8.31
CA SER A 177 17.31 15.16 -9.66
C SER A 177 17.94 14.07 -10.53
N SER A 178 19.24 13.82 -10.38
CA SER A 178 19.94 12.70 -11.02
C SER A 178 19.57 11.35 -10.39
N GLY A 179 18.65 10.62 -11.03
CA GLY A 179 18.30 9.23 -10.70
C GLY A 179 16.93 9.04 -10.02
N LEU A 180 16.10 10.07 -9.95
CA LEU A 180 14.68 9.95 -9.66
C LEU A 180 13.88 9.60 -10.95
N PRO A 181 12.69 8.99 -10.83
CA PRO A 181 11.80 8.82 -11.98
C PRO A 181 11.36 10.17 -12.56
N ASP A 182 11.44 10.32 -13.88
CA ASP A 182 10.73 11.39 -14.58
C ASP A 182 9.25 11.00 -14.69
N TRP A 183 8.41 11.71 -13.92
CA TRP A 183 6.97 11.51 -13.92
C TRP A 183 6.30 12.03 -15.20
N GLY A 184 6.85 13.06 -15.83
CA GLY A 184 6.37 13.57 -17.11
C GLY A 184 6.54 12.51 -18.19
N GLU A 185 7.74 11.95 -18.32
CA GLU A 185 8.02 10.89 -19.29
C GLU A 185 7.19 9.62 -19.00
N LEU A 186 7.09 9.18 -17.75
CA LEU A 186 6.28 8.00 -17.38
C LEU A 186 4.78 8.17 -17.70
N PHE A 187 4.21 9.37 -17.53
CA PHE A 187 2.79 9.62 -17.83
C PHE A 187 2.54 9.86 -19.33
N GLN A 188 3.53 10.33 -20.09
CA GLN A 188 3.39 10.60 -21.53
C GLN A 188 3.73 9.37 -22.40
N ASN A 189 4.79 8.64 -22.05
CA ASN A 189 5.32 7.49 -22.79
C ASN A 189 5.36 6.19 -21.94
N PRO A 190 4.23 5.73 -21.35
CA PRO A 190 4.21 4.60 -20.41
C PRO A 190 4.66 3.25 -21.00
N GLU A 191 4.70 3.11 -22.33
CA GLU A 191 5.19 1.91 -23.02
C GLU A 191 6.68 2.00 -23.43
N GLY A 192 7.25 3.21 -23.49
CA GLY A 192 8.66 3.45 -23.84
C GLY A 192 9.60 3.58 -22.64
N TYR A 193 9.05 3.92 -21.46
CA TYR A 193 9.84 4.30 -20.29
C TYR A 193 10.57 3.13 -19.61
N SER A 194 11.86 2.95 -19.92
CA SER A 194 12.73 1.92 -19.35
C SER A 194 13.51 2.41 -18.12
N ALA A 195 12.80 2.55 -17.00
CA ALA A 195 13.38 2.92 -15.69
C ALA A 195 14.66 2.12 -15.35
N PRO A 196 15.78 2.76 -14.96
CA PRO A 196 17.00 2.07 -14.52
C PRO A 196 16.76 1.08 -13.36
N LEU A 197 17.57 0.01 -13.29
CA LEU A 197 17.37 -1.09 -12.33
C LEU A 197 17.27 -0.60 -10.87
N ALA A 198 18.10 0.36 -10.47
CA ALA A 198 18.08 0.97 -9.14
C ALA A 198 16.77 1.73 -8.86
N GLN A 199 16.21 2.41 -9.87
CA GLN A 199 14.95 3.15 -9.77
C GLN A 199 13.75 2.20 -9.65
N GLN A 200 13.76 1.08 -10.38
CA GLN A 200 12.75 0.02 -10.20
C GLN A 200 12.80 -0.56 -8.78
N TRP A 201 14.00 -0.78 -8.24
CA TRP A 201 14.18 -1.22 -6.85
C TRP A 201 13.74 -0.16 -5.81
N ALA A 202 13.96 1.13 -6.07
CA ALA A 202 13.41 2.21 -5.23
C ALA A 202 11.87 2.23 -5.24
N GLY A 203 11.25 2.09 -6.41
CA GLY A 203 9.79 1.95 -6.55
C GLY A 203 9.25 0.74 -5.78
N ASN A 204 9.94 -0.40 -5.85
CA ASN A 204 9.64 -1.57 -5.05
C ASN A 204 9.71 -1.27 -3.55
N ILE A 205 10.80 -0.66 -3.05
CA ILE A 205 10.95 -0.32 -1.63
C ILE A 205 9.81 0.60 -1.15
N ILE A 206 9.39 1.58 -1.95
CA ILE A 206 8.26 2.47 -1.64
C ILE A 206 6.95 1.67 -1.51
N TYR A 207 6.69 0.74 -2.44
CA TYR A 207 5.54 -0.16 -2.37
C TYR A 207 5.57 -1.10 -1.14
N LEU A 208 6.75 -1.64 -0.79
CA LEU A 208 6.94 -2.45 0.41
C LEU A 208 6.61 -1.64 1.68
N LEU A 209 7.05 -0.38 1.77
CA LEU A 209 6.75 0.52 2.88
C LEU A 209 5.26 0.84 2.99
N ALA A 210 4.59 1.15 1.87
CA ALA A 210 3.16 1.39 1.82
C ALA A 210 2.35 0.15 2.28
N MET A 211 2.73 -1.05 1.83
CA MET A 211 2.11 -2.30 2.29
C MET A 211 2.35 -2.55 3.79
N THR A 212 3.57 -2.33 4.27
CA THR A 212 3.96 -2.47 5.69
C THR A 212 3.10 -1.58 6.60
N LEU A 213 2.85 -0.34 6.17
CA LEU A 213 2.03 0.63 6.91
C LEU A 213 0.55 0.21 7.01
N ILE A 214 0.00 -0.40 5.95
CA ILE A 214 -1.46 -0.50 5.74
C ILE A 214 -2.02 -1.90 6.02
N GLU A 215 -1.28 -2.98 5.73
CA GLU A 215 -1.79 -4.34 5.89
C GLU A 215 -2.19 -4.71 7.34
N PRO A 216 -1.48 -4.27 8.41
CA PRO A 216 -1.94 -4.41 9.78
C PRO A 216 -3.37 -3.91 10.02
N PHE A 217 -3.70 -2.73 9.48
CA PHE A 217 -5.01 -2.09 9.64
C PHE A 217 -6.10 -2.78 8.80
N TYR A 218 -5.78 -3.22 7.59
CA TYR A 218 -6.70 -4.00 6.74
C TYR A 218 -7.17 -5.29 7.44
N VAL A 219 -6.22 -6.03 8.04
CA VAL A 219 -6.53 -7.24 8.82
C VAL A 219 -7.28 -6.90 10.10
N GLY A 220 -6.87 -5.84 10.80
CA GLY A 220 -7.53 -5.38 12.03
C GLY A 220 -9.00 -5.06 11.82
N ALA A 221 -9.31 -4.27 10.79
CA ALA A 221 -10.68 -3.93 10.41
C ALA A 221 -11.53 -5.17 10.05
N GLY A 222 -10.97 -6.13 9.30
CA GLY A 222 -11.65 -7.40 8.99
C GLY A 222 -11.94 -8.25 10.23
N PHE A 223 -11.00 -8.28 11.18
CA PHE A 223 -11.18 -8.93 12.48
C PHE A 223 -12.22 -8.22 13.37
N GLY A 224 -12.28 -6.88 13.32
CA GLY A 224 -13.30 -6.08 13.99
C GLY A 224 -14.72 -6.35 13.49
N LEU A 225 -14.92 -6.40 12.16
CA LEU A 225 -16.17 -6.84 11.52
C LEU A 225 -16.56 -8.26 11.95
N TYR A 226 -15.61 -9.20 11.94
CA TYR A 226 -15.83 -10.59 12.37
C TYR A 226 -16.31 -10.69 13.83
N LEU A 227 -15.68 -9.95 14.76
CA LEU A 227 -16.12 -9.90 16.16
C LEU A 227 -17.54 -9.32 16.29
N ASN A 228 -17.91 -8.32 15.49
CA ASN A 228 -19.26 -7.74 15.50
C ASN A 228 -20.32 -8.74 15.01
N SER A 229 -20.09 -9.41 13.87
CA SER A 229 -21.02 -10.42 13.35
C SER A 229 -21.19 -11.60 14.32
N ARG A 230 -20.11 -12.06 14.99
CA ARG A 230 -20.23 -13.06 16.07
C ARG A 230 -20.99 -12.54 17.28
N THR A 231 -20.77 -11.28 17.69
CA THR A 231 -21.50 -10.65 18.81
C THR A 231 -23.01 -10.63 18.56
N LYS A 232 -23.43 -10.33 17.33
CA LYS A 232 -24.84 -10.32 16.93
C LYS A 232 -25.45 -11.71 16.75
N ILE A 233 -24.74 -12.63 16.09
CA ILE A 233 -25.28 -13.94 15.67
C ILE A 233 -25.20 -15.00 16.79
N GLU A 234 -24.19 -14.94 17.66
CA GLU A 234 -24.01 -15.87 18.80
C GLU A 234 -24.37 -15.27 20.16
N GLY A 235 -24.73 -13.98 20.21
CA GLY A 235 -25.10 -13.33 21.46
C GLY A 235 -23.97 -13.26 22.50
N TRP A 236 -22.70 -13.26 22.08
CA TRP A 236 -21.53 -13.29 22.98
C TRP A 236 -21.56 -12.22 24.09
N ASP A 237 -22.13 -11.05 23.81
CA ASP A 237 -22.37 -9.97 24.79
C ASP A 237 -23.23 -10.46 25.97
N VAL A 238 -24.34 -11.13 25.68
CA VAL A 238 -25.28 -11.68 26.67
C VAL A 238 -24.62 -12.75 27.55
N GLU A 239 -23.86 -13.68 26.97
CA GLU A 239 -23.13 -14.69 27.74
C GLU A 239 -22.07 -14.05 28.67
N LEU A 240 -21.32 -13.06 28.16
CA LEU A 240 -20.34 -12.32 28.94
C LEU A 240 -20.99 -11.48 30.06
N ILE A 241 -22.18 -10.92 29.85
CA ILE A 241 -22.95 -10.23 30.89
C ILE A 241 -23.31 -11.21 32.02
N PHE A 242 -23.85 -12.39 31.71
CA PHE A 242 -24.16 -13.40 32.74
C PHE A 242 -22.92 -13.90 33.50
N ARG A 243 -21.82 -14.21 32.80
CA ARG A 243 -20.55 -14.62 33.45
C ARG A 243 -19.96 -13.50 34.32
N ARG A 244 -20.02 -12.24 33.86
CA ARG A 244 -19.55 -11.07 34.63
C ARG A 244 -20.47 -10.73 35.80
N LEU A 245 -21.76 -11.05 35.75
CA LEU A 245 -22.68 -10.93 36.89
C LEU A 245 -22.20 -11.83 38.05
N ALA A 246 -21.93 -13.12 37.76
CA ALA A 246 -21.44 -14.07 38.75
C ALA A 246 -20.05 -13.68 39.32
N ALA A 247 -19.16 -13.15 38.49
CA ALA A 247 -17.84 -12.68 38.92
C ALA A 247 -17.90 -11.40 39.78
N ARG A 248 -18.79 -10.45 39.45
CA ARG A 248 -18.90 -9.14 40.12
C ARG A 248 -19.34 -9.18 41.58
N LEU A 249 -19.89 -10.30 42.06
CA LEU A 249 -20.21 -10.49 43.47
C LEU A 249 -18.97 -10.69 44.37
N ARG A 250 -17.83 -11.14 43.82
CA ARG A 250 -16.61 -11.41 44.59
C ARG A 250 -15.81 -10.16 45.01
N PRO A 251 -15.45 -9.21 44.12
CA PRO A 251 -14.53 -8.11 44.46
C PRO A 251 -15.16 -6.98 45.28
N VAL A 252 -16.49 -6.91 45.40
CA VAL A 252 -17.17 -5.90 46.26
C VAL A 252 -16.78 -6.08 47.74
N VAL A 253 -16.47 -7.31 48.15
CA VAL A 253 -15.95 -7.63 49.50
C VAL A 253 -14.52 -7.13 49.69
N ALA A 254 -13.72 -7.03 48.63
CA ALA A 254 -12.31 -6.62 48.69
C ALA A 254 -12.10 -5.11 48.51
N ALA A 255 -12.94 -4.44 47.71
CA ALA A 255 -12.76 -3.01 47.39
C ALA A 255 -13.00 -2.07 48.59
N LEU A 256 -13.69 -2.52 49.63
CA LEU A 256 -13.91 -1.76 50.87
C LEU A 256 -12.65 -1.58 51.73
N LEU A 257 -11.54 -2.26 51.42
CA LEU A 257 -10.29 -2.23 52.21
C LEU A 257 -9.20 -1.29 51.66
N ALA A 258 -9.37 -0.67 50.49
CA ALA A 258 -8.26 -0.13 49.70
C ALA A 258 -8.32 1.37 49.36
N VAL A 259 -9.28 2.14 49.90
CA VAL A 259 -9.43 3.58 49.61
C VAL A 259 -8.69 4.43 50.66
N GLY A 260 -7.36 4.40 50.62
CA GLY A 260 -6.51 5.16 51.53
C GLY A 260 -5.25 5.74 50.87
N LEU A 261 -5.14 7.07 50.89
CA LEU A 261 -3.99 7.91 50.47
C LEU A 261 -3.64 7.89 48.96
N PHE A 262 -3.19 8.98 48.29
CA PHE A 262 -3.38 10.45 48.44
C PHE A 262 -3.07 11.13 47.07
N ILE A 263 -3.10 12.48 46.96
CA ILE A 263 -2.99 13.25 45.67
C ILE A 263 -1.89 14.40 45.74
N PRO A 264 -1.71 15.41 44.83
CA PRO A 264 -0.38 15.70 44.22
C PRO A 264 0.14 17.18 44.23
N GLY A 265 1.23 17.50 43.51
CA GLY A 265 1.62 18.87 43.01
C GLY A 265 3.05 18.95 42.41
N LEU A 266 3.73 20.09 42.07
CA LEU A 266 3.47 21.50 41.64
C LEU A 266 4.82 22.31 41.82
N THR A 267 5.32 23.34 41.08
CA THR A 267 5.07 24.02 39.77
C THR A 267 6.27 24.98 39.39
N HIS A 268 6.45 25.35 38.09
CA HIS A 268 7.14 26.59 37.60
C HIS A 268 8.70 26.70 37.85
N SER A 269 9.56 27.62 37.33
CA SER A 269 9.50 28.83 36.46
C SER A 269 10.72 28.90 35.48
N GLN A 270 11.47 30.01 35.27
CA GLN A 270 11.33 30.97 34.13
C GLN A 270 12.65 31.77 33.78
N GLU A 271 12.74 32.26 32.52
CA GLU A 271 13.48 33.36 31.80
C GLU A 271 14.02 34.64 32.54
N PRO A 272 14.59 35.72 31.89
CA PRO A 272 15.31 35.94 30.59
C PRO A 272 16.50 36.98 30.62
N SER A 273 17.11 37.38 29.46
CA SER A 273 17.75 38.71 29.11
C SER A 273 18.66 38.62 27.83
N LYS A 274 19.18 39.65 27.10
CA LYS A 274 18.89 41.11 26.81
C LYS A 274 19.68 41.60 25.53
N GLY A 275 19.45 42.83 25.05
CA GLY A 275 20.25 43.57 24.00
C GLY A 275 20.95 44.86 24.54
N PRO A 276 21.45 45.86 23.75
CA PRO A 276 21.08 46.26 22.36
C PRO A 276 22.27 46.67 21.39
N GLN A 277 21.99 47.49 20.35
CA GLN A 277 22.83 48.00 19.21
C GLN A 277 23.47 49.42 19.48
N PRO A 278 23.98 50.30 18.54
CA PRO A 278 24.14 50.28 17.05
C PRO A 278 25.37 51.03 16.39
N ASN A 279 25.33 51.24 15.05
CA ASN A 279 25.82 52.38 14.19
C ASN A 279 27.11 52.32 13.30
N ALA A 280 27.01 53.06 12.17
CA ALA A 280 27.98 53.47 11.10
C ALA A 280 28.56 52.34 10.20
N GLU A 281 28.51 52.36 8.86
CA GLU A 281 28.76 53.37 7.77
C GLU A 281 30.25 53.52 7.36
N GLU A 282 30.62 52.99 6.19
CA GLU A 282 31.80 53.40 5.41
C GLU A 282 31.65 53.04 3.89
N GLN A 283 32.63 53.38 3.05
CA GLN A 283 32.44 53.67 1.61
C GLN A 283 32.90 52.57 0.63
N ALA A 284 32.37 52.57 -0.60
CA ALA A 284 32.59 51.52 -1.61
C ALA A 284 33.77 51.79 -2.59
N PRO A 285 34.49 50.74 -3.05
CA PRO A 285 35.58 50.82 -4.04
C PRO A 285 35.08 50.72 -5.51
N GLY A 286 35.99 50.81 -6.49
CA GLY A 286 35.67 50.87 -7.92
C GLY A 286 35.29 49.53 -8.57
N VAL A 287 34.68 49.54 -9.77
CA VAL A 287 33.95 48.40 -10.38
C VAL A 287 34.64 47.02 -10.25
N LYS A 288 35.91 46.89 -10.69
CA LYS A 288 36.63 45.60 -10.68
C LYS A 288 37.19 45.20 -9.30
N GLU A 289 37.11 46.08 -8.30
CA GLU A 289 37.36 45.80 -6.88
C GLU A 289 36.04 45.47 -6.16
N ALA A 290 34.99 46.25 -6.44
CA ALA A 290 33.63 46.06 -5.95
C ALA A 290 33.02 44.71 -6.34
N LEU A 291 33.33 44.20 -7.54
CA LEU A 291 32.94 42.86 -7.99
C LEU A 291 33.69 41.75 -7.23
N LYS A 292 34.98 41.94 -6.94
CA LYS A 292 35.76 40.98 -6.13
C LYS A 292 35.26 40.93 -4.69
N GLU A 293 34.95 42.08 -4.10
CA GLU A 293 34.31 42.18 -2.79
C GLU A 293 32.93 41.48 -2.73
N ILE A 294 32.19 41.45 -3.85
CA ILE A 294 30.95 40.67 -3.99
C ILE A 294 31.25 39.17 -4.08
N LEU A 295 32.21 38.75 -4.91
CA LEU A 295 32.55 37.33 -5.12
C LEU A 295 33.33 36.70 -3.94
N ASP A 296 33.99 37.49 -3.09
CA ASP A 296 34.63 37.02 -1.85
C ASP A 296 33.64 36.65 -0.73
N GLN A 297 32.35 37.01 -0.89
CA GLN A 297 31.27 36.65 0.04
C GLN A 297 31.16 35.12 0.22
N PRO A 298 30.71 34.63 1.40
CA PRO A 298 30.67 33.20 1.70
C PRO A 298 29.73 32.37 0.80
N GLU A 299 28.84 33.01 0.01
CA GLU A 299 27.87 32.34 -0.85
C GLU A 299 28.46 31.91 -2.20
N PHE A 300 29.32 32.76 -2.80
CA PHE A 300 30.02 32.49 -4.06
C PHE A 300 31.29 31.64 -3.88
N LYS A 301 31.49 31.04 -2.70
CA LYS A 301 32.61 30.12 -2.49
C LYS A 301 32.34 28.80 -3.19
N GLU A 302 33.18 28.49 -4.17
CA GLU A 302 33.16 27.19 -4.84
C GLU A 302 33.37 26.05 -3.84
N HIS A 303 32.58 24.99 -4.00
CA HIS A 303 32.71 23.79 -3.18
C HIS A 303 32.90 22.58 -4.07
N SER A 304 34.05 21.93 -3.96
CA SER A 304 34.23 20.57 -4.48
C SER A 304 33.81 19.52 -3.45
N ARG A 305 33.51 18.31 -3.92
CA ARG A 305 33.30 17.13 -3.09
C ARG A 305 33.96 15.92 -3.72
N THR A 306 34.99 15.42 -3.06
CA THR A 306 35.55 14.09 -3.34
C THR A 306 34.52 13.02 -2.98
N GLN A 307 34.21 12.14 -3.93
CA GLN A 307 33.38 10.96 -3.73
C GLN A 307 34.07 9.76 -4.37
N LYS A 308 34.13 8.64 -3.63
CA LYS A 308 34.65 7.38 -4.18
C LYS A 308 33.70 6.84 -5.23
N VAL A 309 34.18 6.78 -6.46
CA VAL A 309 33.52 6.16 -7.61
C VAL A 309 34.23 4.84 -7.90
N TRP A 310 33.45 3.82 -8.26
CA TRP A 310 33.98 2.52 -8.64
C TRP A 310 34.27 2.51 -10.15
N VAL A 311 35.56 2.54 -10.50
CA VAL A 311 36.03 2.48 -11.89
C VAL A 311 36.40 1.02 -12.19
N PRO A 312 35.74 0.35 -13.16
CA PRO A 312 36.05 -1.02 -13.53
C PRO A 312 37.38 -1.11 -14.30
N ASP A 313 38.21 -2.10 -13.96
CA ASP A 313 39.54 -2.28 -14.56
C ASP A 313 39.45 -2.86 -15.99
N GLY A 314 39.13 -2.00 -16.95
CA GLY A 314 39.23 -2.28 -18.40
C GLY A 314 38.11 -3.14 -18.99
N LYS A 315 38.13 -3.25 -20.34
CA LYS A 315 37.14 -4.01 -21.12
C LYS A 315 37.40 -5.52 -21.08
N ALA A 316 37.19 -6.14 -19.92
CA ALA A 316 37.20 -7.58 -19.77
C ALA A 316 36.03 -8.21 -20.56
N LYS A 317 36.33 -8.80 -21.73
CA LYS A 317 35.39 -9.66 -22.46
C LYS A 317 35.16 -10.93 -21.65
N ALA A 318 34.07 -10.97 -20.88
CA ALA A 318 33.51 -12.25 -20.43
C ALA A 318 32.92 -12.97 -21.65
N ASP A 319 33.21 -14.27 -21.81
CA ASP A 319 32.71 -15.06 -22.94
C ASP A 319 31.18 -15.22 -22.86
N SER A 320 30.45 -14.45 -23.67
CA SER A 320 28.98 -14.41 -23.65
C SER A 320 28.34 -15.75 -24.03
N SER A 321 29.06 -16.57 -24.81
CA SER A 321 28.62 -17.88 -25.31
C SER A 321 28.18 -18.86 -24.20
N LEU A 322 28.83 -18.84 -23.04
CA LEU A 322 28.43 -19.67 -21.89
C LEU A 322 27.18 -19.15 -21.18
N LEU A 323 27.01 -17.83 -21.07
CA LEU A 323 25.84 -17.21 -20.46
C LEU A 323 24.60 -17.33 -21.36
N GLU A 324 24.75 -17.09 -22.67
CA GLU A 324 23.71 -17.32 -23.67
C GLU A 324 23.26 -18.79 -23.67
N GLY A 325 24.21 -19.74 -23.70
CA GLY A 325 23.91 -21.17 -23.61
C GLY A 325 23.14 -21.56 -22.35
N PHE A 326 23.47 -20.96 -21.20
CA PHE A 326 22.74 -21.18 -19.94
C PHE A 326 21.33 -20.57 -19.96
N GLY A 327 21.17 -19.40 -20.60
CA GLY A 327 19.87 -18.75 -20.85
C GLY A 327 18.95 -19.61 -21.71
N TYR A 328 19.45 -20.14 -22.83
CA TYR A 328 18.69 -21.07 -23.68
C TYR A 328 18.30 -22.36 -22.94
N PHE A 329 19.18 -22.90 -22.10
CA PHE A 329 18.86 -24.07 -21.26
C PHE A 329 17.74 -23.78 -20.24
N LEU A 330 17.77 -22.61 -19.59
CA LEU A 330 16.72 -22.15 -18.67
C LEU A 330 15.38 -21.91 -19.39
N ALA A 331 15.40 -21.30 -20.58
CA ALA A 331 14.21 -21.11 -21.40
C ALA A 331 13.61 -22.46 -21.84
N TRP A 332 14.43 -23.41 -22.30
CA TRP A 332 13.99 -24.76 -22.66
C TRP A 332 13.39 -25.50 -21.47
N LEU A 333 14.02 -25.42 -20.28
CA LEU A 333 13.49 -26.00 -19.05
C LEU A 333 12.14 -25.39 -18.64
N PHE A 334 11.96 -24.08 -18.81
CA PHE A 334 10.67 -23.40 -18.59
C PHE A 334 9.58 -23.93 -19.53
N TYR A 335 9.86 -24.05 -20.84
CA TYR A 335 8.90 -24.63 -21.79
C TYR A 335 8.57 -26.10 -21.49
N LEU A 336 9.54 -26.89 -21.02
CA LEU A 336 9.33 -28.28 -20.60
C LEU A 336 8.40 -28.36 -19.37
N ILE A 337 8.60 -27.49 -18.38
CA ILE A 337 7.75 -27.40 -17.18
C ILE A 337 6.34 -26.91 -17.56
N ALA A 338 6.22 -25.90 -18.42
CA ALA A 338 4.94 -25.41 -18.92
C ALA A 338 4.18 -26.51 -19.70
N GLY A 339 4.87 -27.23 -20.58
CA GLY A 339 4.33 -28.38 -21.31
C GLY A 339 3.86 -29.51 -20.39
N ALA A 340 4.62 -29.81 -19.32
CA ALA A 340 4.22 -30.78 -18.31
C ALA A 340 2.97 -30.33 -17.52
N ILE A 341 2.86 -29.04 -17.19
CA ILE A 341 1.67 -28.47 -16.53
C ILE A 341 0.44 -28.52 -17.45
N VAL A 342 0.58 -28.16 -18.73
CA VAL A 342 -0.50 -28.24 -19.72
C VAL A 342 -0.90 -29.69 -19.99
N GLY A 343 0.06 -30.61 -20.13
CA GLY A 343 -0.20 -32.05 -20.26
C GLY A 343 -0.91 -32.64 -19.04
N PHE A 344 -0.54 -32.22 -17.83
CA PHE A 344 -1.23 -32.62 -16.60
C PHE A 344 -2.64 -32.02 -16.50
N ALA A 345 -2.84 -30.77 -16.94
CA ALA A 345 -4.16 -30.15 -17.03
C ALA A 345 -5.06 -30.85 -18.05
N LEU A 346 -4.54 -31.22 -19.23
CA LEU A 346 -5.25 -31.99 -20.24
C LEU A 346 -5.54 -33.42 -19.78
N TYR A 347 -4.62 -34.06 -19.04
CA TYR A 347 -4.87 -35.34 -18.39
C TYR A 347 -6.01 -35.24 -17.35
N LEU A 348 -6.01 -34.20 -16.52
CA LEU A 348 -7.09 -33.94 -15.57
C LEU A 348 -8.42 -33.62 -16.29
N LEU A 349 -8.38 -32.89 -17.41
CA LEU A 349 -9.56 -32.57 -18.22
C LEU A 349 -10.13 -33.83 -18.89
N GLY A 350 -9.30 -34.66 -19.50
CA GLY A 350 -9.70 -35.93 -20.10
C GLY A 350 -10.23 -36.91 -19.05
N ARG A 351 -9.57 -37.02 -17.89
CA ARG A 351 -10.04 -37.81 -16.74
C ARG A 351 -11.34 -37.27 -16.16
N TRP A 352 -11.55 -35.95 -16.17
CA TRP A 352 -12.82 -35.33 -15.78
C TRP A 352 -13.93 -35.63 -16.79
N ILE A 353 -13.67 -35.49 -18.10
CA ILE A 353 -14.62 -35.83 -19.17
C ILE A 353 -15.02 -37.30 -19.05
N ILE A 354 -14.07 -38.24 -18.98
CA ILE A 354 -14.33 -39.68 -18.88
C ILE A 354 -15.17 -40.01 -17.63
N ASN A 355 -14.81 -39.45 -16.46
CA ASN A 355 -15.57 -39.68 -15.23
C ASN A 355 -16.95 -38.99 -15.22
N ASN A 356 -17.18 -37.99 -16.08
CA ASN A 356 -18.37 -37.14 -16.09
C ASN A 356 -19.22 -37.28 -17.37
N GLN A 357 -18.95 -38.27 -18.24
CA GLN A 357 -19.82 -38.61 -19.39
C GLN A 357 -21.26 -38.96 -18.96
N SER A 358 -21.45 -39.40 -17.71
CA SER A 358 -22.75 -39.60 -17.08
C SER A 358 -23.59 -38.32 -16.96
N PHE A 359 -22.98 -37.14 -16.97
CA PHE A 359 -23.64 -35.84 -16.79
C PHE A 359 -24.54 -35.43 -17.99
N PHE A 360 -24.32 -35.99 -19.18
CA PHE A 360 -25.08 -35.67 -20.39
C PHE A 360 -26.31 -36.58 -20.64
N ARG A 361 -26.59 -37.58 -19.78
CA ARG A 361 -27.84 -38.36 -19.84
C ARG A 361 -28.87 -37.83 -18.83
N ARG A 362 -30.11 -37.68 -19.28
CA ARG A 362 -31.24 -37.13 -18.49
C ARG A 362 -31.49 -37.94 -17.20
N PRO A 363 -31.97 -37.28 -16.12
CA PRO A 363 -31.97 -37.86 -14.78
C PRO A 363 -33.01 -38.97 -14.59
N LYS A 364 -32.66 -39.94 -13.74
CA LYS A 364 -33.61 -40.73 -12.95
C LYS A 364 -33.34 -40.51 -11.46
N ALA A 365 -34.39 -40.62 -10.65
CA ALA A 365 -34.37 -40.23 -9.24
C ALA A 365 -33.73 -41.29 -8.33
N GLY A 366 -33.17 -40.83 -7.20
CA GLY A 366 -32.81 -41.66 -6.04
C GLY A 366 -31.32 -41.74 -5.73
N ALA A 367 -31.01 -41.73 -4.42
CA ALA A 367 -29.67 -41.90 -3.82
C ALA A 367 -28.64 -40.77 -4.11
N ARG A 368 -27.70 -40.46 -3.21
CA ARG A 368 -27.51 -40.89 -1.81
C ARG A 368 -26.86 -39.75 -1.02
N SER A 369 -27.19 -39.59 0.25
CA SER A 369 -26.48 -38.67 1.16
C SER A 369 -25.03 -39.13 1.34
N PRO A 370 -24.03 -38.22 1.36
CA PRO A 370 -22.69 -38.55 1.82
C PRO A 370 -22.71 -39.02 3.28
N THR A 371 -21.89 -40.01 3.62
CA THR A 371 -21.79 -40.55 4.98
C THR A 371 -21.24 -39.51 5.97
N PRO A 372 -21.71 -39.48 7.23
CA PRO A 372 -21.12 -38.66 8.28
C PRO A 372 -19.66 -39.05 8.58
N GLU A 373 -18.91 -38.14 9.22
CA GLU A 373 -17.71 -38.51 9.98
C GLU A 373 -18.16 -39.29 11.23
N GLY A 374 -17.37 -40.27 11.67
CA GLY A 374 -17.75 -41.20 12.75
C GLY A 374 -17.98 -40.52 14.12
N PRO A 375 -18.82 -41.12 14.99
CA PRO A 375 -19.16 -40.56 16.29
C PRO A 375 -17.93 -40.49 17.20
N ARG A 376 -17.82 -39.41 17.98
CA ARG A 376 -16.74 -39.22 18.96
C ARG A 376 -17.12 -39.69 20.36
N ILE A 377 -18.41 -39.63 20.68
CA ILE A 377 -18.97 -40.01 21.96
C ILE A 377 -20.10 -40.99 21.66
N VAL A 378 -19.96 -42.24 22.09
CA VAL A 378 -21.05 -43.24 21.99
C VAL A 378 -21.36 -43.68 23.41
N MET A 379 -22.65 -43.71 23.77
CA MET A 379 -23.12 -44.08 25.13
C MET A 379 -22.54 -43.21 26.26
N GLY A 380 -22.18 -41.96 25.95
CA GLY A 380 -21.53 -41.03 26.91
C GLY A 380 -20.04 -41.28 27.14
N LEU A 381 -19.44 -42.30 26.51
CA LEU A 381 -18.01 -42.60 26.58
C LEU A 381 -17.27 -41.92 25.41
N ASP A 382 -16.19 -41.20 25.71
CA ASP A 382 -15.31 -40.63 24.67
C ASP A 382 -14.46 -41.76 24.04
N ILE A 383 -14.62 -41.95 22.73
CA ILE A 383 -13.96 -43.00 21.94
C ILE A 383 -12.89 -42.38 21.02
N ALA A 384 -12.72 -41.05 21.04
CA ALA A 384 -11.65 -40.37 20.32
C ALA A 384 -10.28 -40.87 20.80
N ARG A 385 -9.40 -41.16 19.85
CA ARG A 385 -8.04 -41.68 20.09
C ARG A 385 -7.15 -40.76 20.93
N GLU A 386 -7.50 -39.49 21.05
CA GLU A 386 -6.87 -38.51 21.95
C GLU A 386 -7.20 -38.75 23.44
N SER A 387 -8.22 -39.57 23.76
CA SER A 387 -8.72 -39.88 25.10
C SER A 387 -8.32 -41.28 25.62
N LEU A 388 -7.44 -41.99 24.88
CA LEU A 388 -7.06 -43.38 25.12
C LEU A 388 -5.52 -43.55 25.13
N PRO A 389 -4.95 -44.39 26.02
CA PRO A 389 -3.52 -44.73 26.02
C PRO A 389 -3.05 -45.40 24.72
N GLU A 390 -1.76 -45.26 24.39
CA GLU A 390 -1.20 -45.85 23.15
C GLU A 390 -1.22 -47.39 23.15
N ASP A 391 -0.91 -48.01 24.30
CA ASP A 391 -1.20 -49.41 24.60
C ASP A 391 -2.34 -49.47 25.62
N ILE A 392 -3.46 -50.03 25.17
CA ILE A 392 -4.72 -50.10 25.92
C ILE A 392 -4.73 -51.30 26.86
N VAL A 393 -3.98 -52.36 26.54
CA VAL A 393 -3.99 -53.62 27.31
C VAL A 393 -3.09 -53.51 28.55
N SER A 394 -1.91 -52.90 28.45
CA SER A 394 -1.11 -52.62 29.66
C SER A 394 -1.77 -51.58 30.56
N ALA A 395 -2.39 -50.54 29.98
CA ALA A 395 -3.18 -49.56 30.73
C ALA A 395 -4.35 -50.24 31.47
N ALA A 396 -5.15 -51.06 30.80
CA ALA A 396 -6.23 -51.80 31.44
C ALA A 396 -5.73 -52.72 32.57
N ARG A 397 -4.61 -53.43 32.38
CA ARG A 397 -3.98 -54.25 33.43
C ARG A 397 -3.50 -53.43 34.63
N SER A 398 -2.97 -52.22 34.40
CA SER A 398 -2.58 -51.31 35.50
C SER A 398 -3.78 -50.81 36.31
N ALA A 399 -4.90 -50.48 35.64
CA ALA A 399 -6.15 -50.13 36.32
C ALA A 399 -6.73 -51.32 37.10
N TRP A 400 -6.64 -52.54 36.57
CA TRP A 400 -7.04 -53.77 37.28
C TRP A 400 -6.22 -54.00 38.54
N ALA A 401 -4.89 -53.85 38.46
CA ALA A 401 -3.98 -53.97 39.60
C ALA A 401 -4.18 -52.86 40.66
N ALA A 402 -4.74 -51.70 40.26
CA ALA A 402 -5.17 -50.63 41.17
C ALA A 402 -6.59 -50.84 41.73
N CYS A 403 -7.19 -52.02 41.55
CA CYS A 403 -8.58 -52.35 41.91
C CYS A 403 -9.65 -51.50 41.19
N HIS A 404 -9.31 -50.78 40.12
CA HIS A 404 -10.24 -50.00 39.30
C HIS A 404 -10.90 -50.89 38.22
N PHE A 405 -11.57 -51.97 38.61
CA PHE A 405 -12.08 -53.02 37.70
C PHE A 405 -12.98 -52.48 36.58
N ARG A 406 -13.85 -51.50 36.89
CA ARG A 406 -14.71 -50.83 35.89
C ARG A 406 -13.93 -49.96 34.90
N GLU A 407 -12.86 -49.29 35.33
CA GLU A 407 -12.01 -48.47 34.45
C GLU A 407 -11.22 -49.36 33.48
N ALA A 408 -10.66 -50.46 33.98
CA ALA A 408 -9.96 -51.46 33.18
C ALA A 408 -10.85 -52.04 32.05
N LEU A 409 -12.10 -52.40 32.35
CA LEU A 409 -13.06 -52.86 31.34
C LEU A 409 -13.47 -51.73 30.38
N SER A 410 -13.66 -50.51 30.88
CA SER A 410 -14.01 -49.35 30.04
C SER A 410 -12.92 -49.02 29.02
N LEU A 411 -11.64 -49.14 29.39
CA LEU A 411 -10.50 -48.95 28.49
C LEU A 411 -10.51 -49.98 27.35
N LEU A 412 -10.75 -51.26 27.64
CA LEU A 412 -10.89 -52.30 26.62
C LEU A 412 -12.11 -52.06 25.70
N TYR A 413 -13.25 -51.66 26.26
CA TYR A 413 -14.47 -51.39 25.50
C TYR A 413 -14.34 -50.18 24.57
N ARG A 414 -13.95 -49.02 25.12
CA ARG A 414 -13.68 -47.79 24.35
C ARG A 414 -12.57 -48.01 23.33
N GLY A 415 -11.52 -48.76 23.71
CA GLY A 415 -10.41 -49.10 22.84
C GLY A 415 -10.80 -49.95 21.63
N SER A 416 -11.58 -51.01 21.85
CA SER A 416 -12.04 -51.87 20.76
C SER A 416 -12.98 -51.11 19.81
N LEU A 417 -13.93 -50.32 20.32
CA LEU A 417 -14.77 -49.43 19.50
C LEU A 417 -13.94 -48.43 18.69
N SER A 418 -12.94 -47.78 19.30
CA SER A 418 -12.05 -46.82 18.62
C SER A 418 -11.29 -47.50 17.46
N ARG A 419 -10.77 -48.70 17.67
CA ARG A 419 -10.08 -49.49 16.62
C ARG A 419 -11.04 -50.00 15.54
N LEU A 420 -12.27 -50.36 15.88
CA LEU A 420 -13.30 -50.77 14.90
C LEU A 420 -13.75 -49.61 14.00
N VAL A 421 -13.91 -48.41 14.57
CA VAL A 421 -14.22 -47.20 13.80
C VAL A 421 -13.02 -46.79 12.93
N GLU A 422 -11.80 -46.70 13.47
CA GLU A 422 -10.63 -46.28 12.68
C GLU A 422 -10.15 -47.31 11.64
N GLN A 423 -10.07 -48.60 12.00
CA GLN A 423 -9.41 -49.64 11.18
C GLN A 423 -10.38 -50.47 10.33
N ARG A 424 -11.68 -50.40 10.58
CA ARG A 424 -12.73 -51.12 9.82
C ARG A 424 -13.88 -50.20 9.37
N ASN A 425 -13.83 -48.90 9.68
CA ASN A 425 -14.80 -47.89 9.26
C ASN A 425 -16.26 -48.26 9.62
N LEU A 426 -16.45 -48.81 10.83
CA LEU A 426 -17.75 -49.33 11.26
C LEU A 426 -18.78 -48.19 11.40
N PRO A 427 -19.99 -48.31 10.80
CA PRO A 427 -20.97 -47.23 10.74
C PRO A 427 -21.82 -47.12 12.02
N ILE A 428 -21.15 -46.83 13.14
CA ILE A 428 -21.78 -46.55 14.44
C ILE A 428 -22.36 -45.11 14.44
N ARG A 429 -23.38 -44.85 15.26
CA ARG A 429 -23.97 -43.52 15.54
C ARG A 429 -23.85 -43.18 17.02
N ASP A 430 -23.96 -41.89 17.36
CA ASP A 430 -24.01 -41.42 18.76
C ASP A 430 -25.18 -42.04 19.57
N SER A 431 -26.20 -42.57 18.87
CA SER A 431 -27.43 -43.15 19.43
C SER A 431 -27.45 -44.68 19.54
N ASP A 432 -26.42 -45.38 19.06
CA ASP A 432 -26.42 -46.85 19.00
C ASP A 432 -26.13 -47.44 20.41
N THR A 433 -26.84 -48.52 20.77
CA THR A 433 -26.68 -49.22 22.06
C THR A 433 -25.52 -50.22 22.05
N GLU A 434 -25.18 -50.83 23.20
CA GLU A 434 -24.18 -51.90 23.25
C GLU A 434 -24.55 -53.09 22.35
N ASP A 435 -25.84 -53.47 22.32
CA ASP A 435 -26.34 -54.54 21.46
C ASP A 435 -26.35 -54.13 19.97
N ASP A 436 -26.69 -52.87 19.65
CA ASP A 436 -26.53 -52.36 18.28
C ASP A 436 -25.07 -52.43 17.83
N CYS A 437 -24.12 -52.07 18.69
CA CYS A 437 -22.69 -52.20 18.40
C CYS A 437 -22.30 -53.65 18.11
N VAL A 438 -22.78 -54.63 18.90
CA VAL A 438 -22.54 -56.06 18.64
C VAL A 438 -23.19 -56.51 17.32
N ILE A 439 -24.38 -56.01 16.99
CA ILE A 439 -25.05 -56.28 15.70
C ILE A 439 -24.23 -55.70 14.54
N GLN A 440 -23.71 -54.47 14.65
CA GLN A 440 -22.87 -53.88 13.60
C GLN A 440 -21.54 -54.61 13.45
N VAL A 441 -20.86 -54.98 14.54
CA VAL A 441 -19.60 -55.75 14.48
C VAL A 441 -19.82 -57.11 13.82
N SER A 442 -20.90 -57.83 14.17
CA SER A 442 -21.19 -59.14 13.56
C SER A 442 -21.44 -59.08 12.04
N ARG A 443 -21.74 -57.91 11.47
CA ARG A 443 -21.86 -57.67 10.02
C ARG A 443 -20.51 -57.50 9.30
N LEU A 444 -19.38 -57.41 10.02
CA LEU A 444 -18.04 -57.37 9.42
C LEU A 444 -17.59 -58.73 8.84
N GLY A 445 -18.19 -59.85 9.28
CA GLY A 445 -17.83 -61.20 8.84
C GLY A 445 -16.55 -61.77 9.46
N ASP A 446 -15.83 -61.02 10.30
CA ASP A 446 -14.70 -61.50 11.08
C ASP A 446 -15.20 -62.15 12.38
N ALA A 447 -15.19 -63.48 12.42
CA ALA A 447 -15.71 -64.24 13.56
C ALA A 447 -14.92 -63.98 14.85
N GLY A 448 -13.58 -63.94 14.78
CA GLY A 448 -12.72 -63.75 15.95
C GLY A 448 -12.92 -62.39 16.61
N ILE A 449 -13.02 -61.32 15.81
CA ILE A 449 -13.35 -59.98 16.31
C ILE A 449 -14.78 -59.90 16.84
N SER A 450 -15.74 -60.58 16.17
CA SER A 450 -17.15 -60.58 16.58
C SER A 450 -17.39 -61.28 17.91
N ASP A 451 -16.80 -62.45 18.12
CA ASP A 451 -16.93 -63.22 19.35
C ASP A 451 -16.19 -62.55 20.51
N PHE A 452 -14.98 -62.02 20.26
CA PHE A 452 -14.27 -61.19 21.25
C PHE A 452 -15.11 -59.99 21.69
N PHE A 453 -15.64 -59.21 20.74
CA PHE A 453 -16.41 -58.01 21.06
C PHE A 453 -17.73 -58.35 21.76
N ARG A 454 -18.39 -59.45 21.39
CA ARG A 454 -19.57 -59.98 22.09
C ARG A 454 -19.25 -60.40 23.52
N GLN A 455 -18.14 -61.10 23.76
CA GLN A 455 -17.72 -61.51 25.11
C GLN A 455 -17.39 -60.28 25.98
N LEU A 456 -16.61 -59.33 25.44
CA LEU A 456 -16.28 -58.07 26.09
C LEU A 456 -17.53 -57.25 26.44
N THR A 457 -18.47 -57.12 25.50
CA THR A 457 -19.72 -56.38 25.71
C THR A 457 -20.58 -57.03 26.80
N ARG A 458 -20.70 -58.36 26.81
CA ARG A 458 -21.46 -59.09 27.85
C ARG A 458 -20.88 -58.87 29.25
N ILE A 459 -19.56 -58.86 29.37
CA ILE A 459 -18.87 -58.61 30.65
C ILE A 459 -18.97 -57.13 31.05
N TRP A 460 -18.85 -56.20 30.10
CA TRP A 460 -19.05 -54.76 30.30
C TRP A 460 -20.46 -54.45 30.81
N VAL A 461 -21.52 -54.91 30.12
CA VAL A 461 -22.92 -54.67 30.52
C VAL A 461 -23.21 -55.23 31.91
N ARG A 462 -22.66 -56.42 32.24
CA ARG A 462 -22.78 -57.02 33.57
C ARG A 462 -22.12 -56.17 34.67
N ALA A 463 -20.89 -55.69 34.43
CA ALA A 463 -20.15 -54.87 35.38
C ALA A 463 -20.67 -53.43 35.50
N ALA A 464 -21.18 -52.84 34.41
CA ALA A 464 -21.70 -51.48 34.36
C ALA A 464 -23.10 -51.38 34.97
N TYR A 465 -24.06 -52.19 34.47
CA TYR A 465 -25.48 -52.04 34.81
C TYR A 465 -25.98 -53.04 35.86
N ALA A 466 -25.52 -54.30 35.83
CA ALA A 466 -25.99 -55.33 36.77
C ALA A 466 -25.24 -55.37 38.11
N GLY A 467 -24.23 -54.49 38.30
CA GLY A 467 -23.46 -54.38 39.54
C GLY A 467 -22.59 -55.60 39.90
N GLN A 468 -22.48 -56.58 39.00
CA GLN A 468 -21.70 -57.80 39.19
C GLN A 468 -20.34 -57.65 38.51
N GLU A 469 -19.29 -57.51 39.31
CA GLU A 469 -17.92 -57.30 38.82
C GLU A 469 -17.41 -58.46 37.94
N ALA A 470 -16.39 -58.18 37.13
CA ALA A 470 -15.71 -59.22 36.35
C ALA A 470 -14.77 -60.02 37.24
N GLN A 471 -14.67 -61.33 37.00
CA GLN A 471 -13.67 -62.16 37.66
C GLN A 471 -12.30 -61.97 36.98
N GLU A 472 -11.23 -62.10 37.75
CA GLU A 472 -9.86 -61.94 37.25
C GLU A 472 -9.54 -62.89 36.08
N HIS A 473 -10.12 -64.10 36.07
CA HIS A 473 -9.97 -65.04 34.96
C HIS A 473 -10.63 -64.53 33.66
N GLU A 474 -11.82 -63.92 33.75
CA GLU A 474 -12.54 -63.34 32.60
C GLU A 474 -11.76 -62.14 32.04
N PHE A 475 -11.28 -61.24 32.91
CA PHE A 475 -10.48 -60.09 32.51
C PHE A 475 -9.13 -60.49 31.90
N THR A 476 -8.46 -61.49 32.48
CA THR A 476 -7.21 -62.03 31.94
C THR A 476 -7.43 -62.67 30.57
N GLN A 477 -8.53 -63.42 30.38
CA GLN A 477 -8.90 -63.97 29.08
C GLN A 477 -9.15 -62.85 28.04
N LEU A 478 -9.90 -61.80 28.38
CA LEU A 478 -10.10 -60.63 27.51
C LEU A 478 -8.76 -59.95 27.14
N CYS A 479 -7.83 -59.84 28.10
CA CYS A 479 -6.50 -59.27 27.86
C CYS A 479 -5.55 -60.19 27.06
N GLN A 480 -5.87 -61.46 26.89
CA GLN A 480 -5.14 -62.42 26.06
C GLN A 480 -5.76 -62.54 24.66
N ALA A 481 -7.08 -62.48 24.56
CA ALA A 481 -7.85 -62.58 23.32
C ALA A 481 -7.92 -61.27 22.50
N TRP A 482 -7.19 -60.21 22.92
CA TRP A 482 -7.25 -58.88 22.31
C TRP A 482 -6.82 -58.88 20.83
N PRO A 483 -7.73 -58.63 19.85
CA PRO A 483 -7.42 -58.84 18.44
C PRO A 483 -6.77 -57.63 17.75
N PHE A 484 -6.65 -56.49 18.41
CA PHE A 484 -6.15 -55.24 17.83
C PHE A 484 -4.68 -55.01 18.16
N SER A 485 -3.78 -55.78 17.53
CA SER A 485 -2.33 -55.73 17.75
C SER A 485 -1.65 -54.49 17.12
N HIS A 486 -0.44 -54.18 17.59
CA HIS A 486 0.33 -53.02 17.13
C HIS A 486 1.06 -53.32 15.81
N THR A 487 0.85 -52.47 14.80
CA THR A 487 1.83 -52.31 13.71
C THR A 487 2.96 -51.38 14.19
N PRO A 488 4.22 -51.85 14.27
CA PRO A 488 5.33 -50.98 14.62
C PRO A 488 5.59 -49.98 13.47
N VAL A 489 5.59 -48.69 13.78
CA VAL A 489 5.94 -47.63 12.82
C VAL A 489 7.45 -47.67 12.61
N GLY A 490 7.87 -48.43 11.60
CA GLY A 490 9.28 -48.74 11.35
C GLY A 490 10.13 -47.52 10.98
N GLY A 491 11.21 -47.32 11.73
CA GLY A 491 12.42 -46.62 11.27
C GLY A 491 12.32 -45.12 11.03
N GLN A 492 12.79 -44.34 12.01
CA GLN A 492 13.34 -43.01 11.73
C GLN A 492 14.61 -43.15 10.85
N ARG A 493 14.46 -43.24 9.53
CA ARG A 493 15.58 -42.98 8.62
C ARG A 493 15.86 -41.48 8.60
N GLN A 494 16.82 -41.07 9.42
CA GLN A 494 17.44 -39.75 9.33
C GLN A 494 17.89 -39.48 7.88
N ARG A 495 17.41 -38.40 7.27
CA ARG A 495 17.97 -37.86 6.02
C ARG A 495 18.86 -36.67 6.36
N VAL A 496 20.09 -36.95 6.77
CA VAL A 496 21.19 -35.98 6.66
C VAL A 496 21.56 -35.92 5.17
N PHE A 497 21.14 -34.87 4.47
CA PHE A 497 21.72 -34.37 3.21
C PHE A 497 21.00 -33.06 2.81
N ALA A 498 21.41 -31.93 3.41
CA ALA A 498 20.85 -30.61 3.09
C ALA A 498 21.81 -29.43 3.42
N SER A 499 23.12 -29.69 3.58
CA SER A 499 24.11 -28.72 4.08
C SER A 499 25.36 -28.55 3.21
N THR A 500 25.70 -29.52 2.36
CA THR A 500 26.89 -29.46 1.49
C THR A 500 26.67 -28.71 0.18
N ALA A 501 25.43 -28.63 -0.33
CA ALA A 501 25.12 -27.97 -1.59
C ALA A 501 25.18 -26.42 -1.51
N LEU A 502 24.97 -25.83 -0.32
CA LEU A 502 24.87 -24.37 -0.17
C LEU A 502 26.25 -23.68 -0.16
N MET A 503 27.33 -24.38 0.20
CA MET A 503 28.68 -23.80 0.28
C MET A 503 29.42 -23.79 -1.07
N LEU A 504 29.02 -24.65 -2.02
CA LEU A 504 29.69 -24.78 -3.32
C LEU A 504 29.20 -23.78 -4.38
N PHE A 505 28.02 -23.18 -4.19
CA PHE A 505 27.47 -22.16 -5.11
C PHE A 505 27.87 -20.70 -4.78
N LEU A 506 28.51 -20.45 -3.64
CA LEU A 506 28.98 -19.10 -3.25
C LEU A 506 30.38 -18.74 -3.77
N LEU A 507 31.15 -19.73 -4.22
CA LEU A 507 32.54 -19.50 -4.64
C LEU A 507 32.72 -18.73 -5.97
N PRO A 508 31.87 -18.89 -7.00
CA PRO A 508 32.01 -18.11 -8.24
C PRO A 508 31.69 -16.62 -8.08
N SER A 509 30.83 -16.24 -7.12
CA SER A 509 30.37 -14.85 -6.97
C SER A 509 31.41 -13.89 -6.39
N LEU A 510 32.56 -14.39 -5.93
CA LEU A 510 33.61 -13.59 -5.29
C LEU A 510 34.78 -13.22 -6.23
N THR A 511 34.81 -13.73 -7.46
CA THR A 511 35.90 -13.49 -8.43
C THR A 511 35.54 -12.55 -9.58
N ALA A 512 34.34 -11.95 -9.56
CA ALA A 512 33.81 -11.09 -10.63
C ALA A 512 33.89 -9.58 -10.34
N CYS A 513 34.75 -9.15 -9.41
CA CYS A 513 34.88 -7.74 -8.98
C CYS A 513 36.32 -7.24 -9.03
N SER A 514 36.91 -7.19 -10.23
CA SER A 514 38.14 -6.46 -10.51
C SER A 514 37.84 -5.02 -10.92
N GLY A 515 38.05 -4.08 -10.01
CA GLY A 515 37.92 -2.64 -10.23
C GLY A 515 38.55 -1.89 -9.06
N LYS A 516 38.68 -0.58 -9.21
CA LYS A 516 39.32 0.29 -8.22
C LYS A 516 38.35 1.36 -7.72
N TRP A 517 38.55 1.76 -6.47
CA TRP A 517 37.91 2.94 -5.91
C TRP A 517 38.82 4.14 -6.15
N GLU A 518 38.39 5.04 -7.03
CA GLU A 518 39.11 6.28 -7.30
C GLU A 518 38.37 7.46 -6.66
N ASP A 519 39.15 8.39 -6.11
CA ASP A 519 38.68 9.56 -5.36
C ASP A 519 38.34 10.71 -6.32
N LEU A 520 37.26 10.55 -7.08
CA LEU A 520 36.79 11.56 -8.04
C LEU A 520 36.33 12.82 -7.31
N THR A 521 36.90 13.97 -7.65
CA THR A 521 36.60 15.25 -7.00
C THR A 521 35.68 16.08 -7.89
N ILE A 522 34.39 16.08 -7.58
CA ILE A 522 33.35 16.73 -8.38
C ILE A 522 33.14 18.17 -7.88
N PRO A 523 33.19 19.20 -8.74
CA PRO A 523 32.75 20.55 -8.38
C PRO A 523 31.21 20.59 -8.19
N LEU A 524 30.75 21.08 -7.04
CA LEU A 524 29.32 21.26 -6.73
C LEU A 524 28.84 22.71 -6.93
N GLY A 525 29.74 23.61 -7.31
CA GLY A 525 29.47 25.05 -7.46
C GLY A 525 29.22 25.78 -6.14
N TYR A 526 28.46 26.87 -6.24
CA TYR A 526 28.09 27.75 -5.13
C TYR A 526 27.03 27.14 -4.19
N LYS A 527 26.80 27.81 -3.05
CA LYS A 527 25.79 27.41 -2.04
C LYS A 527 25.01 28.62 -1.54
N GLY A 528 23.86 28.38 -0.92
CA GLY A 528 22.97 29.46 -0.49
C GLY A 528 22.22 30.06 -1.67
N GLU A 529 22.02 31.37 -1.67
CA GLU A 529 21.18 32.04 -2.66
C GLU A 529 21.83 32.06 -4.06
N ALA A 530 23.16 32.17 -4.11
CA ALA A 530 23.97 32.11 -5.34
C ALA A 530 23.80 30.82 -6.17
N ARG A 531 23.27 29.73 -5.57
CA ARG A 531 22.91 28.48 -6.27
C ARG A 531 21.49 28.48 -6.86
N LEU A 532 20.57 29.25 -6.27
CA LEU A 532 19.17 29.34 -6.70
C LEU A 532 18.94 30.49 -7.68
N ASN A 533 19.77 31.53 -7.61
CA ASN A 533 19.71 32.72 -8.43
C ASN A 533 21.00 32.87 -9.27
N PRO A 534 20.99 32.50 -10.57
CA PRO A 534 22.18 32.55 -11.42
C PRO A 534 22.65 33.97 -11.74
N PHE A 535 21.87 35.00 -11.39
CA PHE A 535 22.15 36.42 -11.65
C PHE A 535 22.38 37.24 -10.36
N LEU A 536 22.58 36.59 -9.21
CA LEU A 536 22.74 37.25 -7.91
C LEU A 536 23.92 38.23 -7.88
N ALA A 537 25.07 37.87 -8.45
CA ALA A 537 26.24 38.75 -8.50
C ALA A 537 25.98 39.99 -9.37
N ALA A 538 25.29 39.82 -10.50
CA ALA A 538 24.85 40.92 -11.37
C ALA A 538 23.86 41.85 -10.67
N GLN A 539 22.94 41.31 -9.88
CA GLN A 539 22.00 42.09 -9.06
C GLN A 539 22.72 42.88 -7.95
N GLN A 540 23.61 42.25 -7.18
CA GLN A 540 24.40 42.95 -6.16
C GLN A 540 25.28 44.06 -6.77
N LEU A 541 25.83 43.84 -7.97
CA LEU A 541 26.62 44.84 -8.69
C LEU A 541 25.73 46.02 -9.14
N LEU A 542 24.58 45.77 -9.77
CA LEU A 542 23.63 46.81 -10.17
C LEU A 542 23.12 47.64 -8.98
N ALA A 543 22.80 46.99 -7.86
CA ALA A 543 22.41 47.65 -6.61
C ALA A 543 23.52 48.55 -6.04
N LYS A 544 24.79 48.13 -6.15
CA LYS A 544 25.96 48.91 -5.71
C LYS A 544 26.23 50.15 -6.57
N TYR A 545 25.74 50.16 -7.82
CA TYR A 545 25.75 51.33 -8.71
C TYR A 545 24.44 52.14 -8.71
N GLY A 546 23.46 51.78 -7.88
CA GLY A 546 22.26 52.58 -7.61
C GLY A 546 21.00 52.17 -8.37
N HIS A 547 21.03 51.08 -9.14
CA HIS A 547 19.85 50.52 -9.80
C HIS A 547 19.12 49.53 -8.87
N ASP A 548 17.81 49.67 -8.71
CA ASP A 548 16.97 48.78 -7.93
C ASP A 548 16.71 47.47 -8.72
N SER A 549 17.41 46.39 -8.38
CA SER A 549 17.35 45.14 -9.15
C SER A 549 16.56 44.04 -8.44
N GLU A 550 15.45 43.59 -9.03
CA GLU A 550 14.61 42.49 -8.51
C GLU A 550 14.68 41.25 -9.41
N ARG A 551 14.55 40.05 -8.83
CA ARG A 551 14.31 38.81 -9.58
C ARG A 551 12.81 38.50 -9.61
N LEU A 552 12.17 38.76 -10.75
CA LEU A 552 10.77 38.39 -10.95
C LEU A 552 10.66 36.93 -11.40
N LEU A 553 10.20 36.07 -10.48
CA LEU A 553 9.91 34.66 -10.78
C LEU A 553 8.67 34.48 -11.68
N HIS A 554 7.74 35.43 -11.67
CA HIS A 554 6.49 35.39 -12.42
C HIS A 554 6.13 36.78 -12.97
N PHE A 555 5.67 36.83 -14.22
CA PHE A 555 5.26 38.07 -14.89
C PHE A 555 3.89 38.55 -14.39
N LYS A 556 3.87 39.57 -13.51
CA LYS A 556 2.63 40.06 -12.87
C LYS A 556 2.25 41.49 -13.24
N ASN A 557 3.18 42.43 -13.07
CA ASN A 557 3.10 43.81 -13.55
C ASN A 557 4.37 44.10 -14.37
N LEU A 558 4.29 45.00 -15.33
CA LEU A 558 5.46 45.64 -15.94
C LEU A 558 5.93 46.83 -15.07
N PRO A 559 7.24 47.13 -15.00
CA PRO A 559 7.71 48.39 -14.43
C PRO A 559 7.32 49.58 -15.32
N TYR A 560 7.41 50.80 -14.79
CA TYR A 560 7.17 52.00 -15.59
C TYR A 560 8.16 52.06 -16.76
N ALA A 561 7.65 52.21 -17.98
CA ALA A 561 8.44 52.11 -19.21
C ALA A 561 9.62 53.10 -19.24
N GLU A 562 9.42 54.33 -18.79
CA GLU A 562 10.45 55.39 -18.81
C GLU A 562 11.57 55.20 -17.75
N GLU A 563 11.47 54.22 -16.83
CA GLU A 563 12.50 53.95 -15.79
C GLU A 563 12.94 52.47 -15.69
N GLY A 564 12.40 51.57 -16.53
CA GLY A 564 12.55 50.12 -16.37
C GLY A 564 13.38 49.40 -17.44
N VAL A 565 14.31 48.54 -17.01
CA VAL A 565 14.97 47.52 -17.84
C VAL A 565 14.43 46.13 -17.48
N LEU A 566 14.20 45.28 -18.49
CA LEU A 566 13.70 43.92 -18.32
C LEU A 566 14.62 42.91 -19.04
N ILE A 567 15.31 42.06 -18.27
CA ILE A 567 16.15 40.97 -18.80
C ILE A 567 15.32 39.68 -18.80
N LEU A 568 15.10 39.07 -19.97
CA LEU A 568 14.03 38.08 -20.16
C LEU A 568 14.45 36.96 -21.14
N SER A 569 14.10 35.71 -20.78
CA SER A 569 14.51 34.49 -21.51
C SER A 569 13.61 34.12 -22.69
N GLY A 570 14.19 33.89 -23.86
CA GLY A 570 13.54 33.28 -25.02
C GLY A 570 13.50 31.75 -25.01
N GLU A 571 14.24 31.08 -24.11
CA GLU A 571 14.45 29.62 -24.08
C GLU A 571 13.17 28.76 -24.12
N SER A 572 12.06 29.31 -23.61
CA SER A 572 10.76 28.62 -23.47
C SER A 572 9.73 29.00 -24.55
N GLY A 573 10.10 29.88 -25.49
CA GLY A 573 9.21 30.44 -26.51
C GLY A 573 8.17 31.44 -25.98
N MET A 574 7.83 32.45 -26.78
CA MET A 574 6.88 33.51 -26.37
C MET A 574 5.48 33.38 -27.00
N PRO A 575 4.39 33.51 -26.21
CA PRO A 575 3.04 33.70 -26.75
C PRO A 575 2.89 35.08 -27.43
N GLU A 576 2.34 35.10 -28.64
CA GLU A 576 2.16 36.32 -29.47
C GLU A 576 1.54 37.50 -28.72
N ALA A 577 0.41 37.31 -28.04
CA ALA A 577 -0.27 38.36 -27.27
C ALA A 577 0.53 38.90 -26.05
N ARG A 578 1.69 38.30 -25.72
CA ARG A 578 2.66 38.82 -24.76
C ARG A 578 3.84 39.51 -25.44
N ALA A 579 4.25 39.05 -26.63
CA ALA A 579 5.17 39.81 -27.48
C ALA A 579 4.58 41.19 -27.77
N ASP A 580 3.30 41.29 -28.13
CA ASP A 580 2.63 42.58 -28.36
C ASP A 580 2.66 43.50 -27.13
N GLN A 581 2.49 42.94 -25.92
CA GLN A 581 2.55 43.70 -24.66
C GLN A 581 3.98 44.20 -24.34
N LEU A 582 5.00 43.40 -24.64
CA LEU A 582 6.40 43.77 -24.44
C LEU A 582 6.89 44.78 -25.49
N LEU A 583 6.46 44.61 -26.74
CA LEU A 583 6.71 45.55 -27.83
C LEU A 583 6.07 46.91 -27.50
N GLN A 584 4.78 46.94 -27.11
CA GLN A 584 4.11 48.18 -26.70
C GLN A 584 4.81 48.87 -25.51
N TRP A 585 5.20 48.11 -24.47
CA TRP A 585 5.94 48.65 -23.32
C TRP A 585 7.32 49.22 -23.71
N THR A 586 7.96 48.63 -24.72
CA THR A 586 9.20 49.16 -25.30
C THR A 586 8.92 50.43 -26.10
N GLU A 587 7.81 50.51 -26.86
CA GLU A 587 7.43 51.73 -27.58
C GLU A 587 7.19 52.92 -26.65
N ASP A 588 6.58 52.67 -25.49
CA ASP A 588 6.34 53.67 -24.44
C ASP A 588 7.64 54.18 -23.79
N GLY A 589 8.74 53.41 -23.82
CA GLY A 589 10.07 53.83 -23.34
C GLY A 589 10.99 52.73 -22.82
N GLY A 590 10.48 51.53 -22.56
CA GLY A 590 11.23 50.47 -21.86
C GLY A 590 12.46 49.95 -22.60
N HIS A 591 13.41 49.39 -21.85
CA HIS A 591 14.53 48.61 -22.43
C HIS A 591 14.34 47.12 -22.17
N LEU A 592 14.08 46.37 -23.23
CA LEU A 592 14.02 44.91 -23.21
C LEU A 592 15.39 44.32 -23.57
N ILE A 593 15.93 43.43 -22.73
CA ILE A 593 17.11 42.61 -23.04
C ILE A 593 16.63 41.16 -23.20
N TYR A 594 16.63 40.66 -24.43
CA TYR A 594 16.10 39.34 -24.79
C TYR A 594 17.24 38.35 -25.01
N ALA A 595 17.35 37.36 -24.13
CA ALA A 595 18.40 36.34 -24.18
C ALA A 595 17.84 35.03 -24.74
N LEU A 596 18.37 34.54 -25.87
CA LEU A 596 17.85 33.33 -26.50
C LEU A 596 18.17 32.05 -25.71
N ALA A 597 19.33 32.02 -25.05
CA ALA A 597 19.76 30.92 -24.18
C ALA A 597 20.46 31.41 -22.90
N GLY A 598 20.66 30.51 -21.93
CA GLY A 598 21.51 30.74 -20.76
C GLY A 598 20.83 31.38 -19.54
N CYS A 599 19.51 31.54 -19.54
CA CYS A 599 18.75 32.15 -18.45
C CYS A 599 18.17 31.13 -17.45
N ALA A 600 17.97 29.89 -17.86
CA ALA A 600 17.45 28.85 -16.99
C ALA A 600 18.36 28.57 -15.78
N PRO A 601 17.79 28.22 -14.60
CA PRO A 601 18.56 27.97 -13.38
C PRO A 601 19.19 26.58 -13.36
N TYR A 602 20.12 26.33 -14.30
CA TYR A 602 20.97 25.14 -14.35
C TYR A 602 22.29 25.33 -13.56
N ASN A 603 23.08 24.24 -13.44
CA ASN A 603 24.32 24.20 -12.67
C ASN A 603 25.56 24.34 -13.57
N ASP A 604 26.30 25.44 -13.43
CA ASP A 604 27.41 25.84 -14.33
C ASP A 604 28.69 24.98 -14.21
N TRP A 605 28.69 24.01 -13.29
CA TRP A 605 29.78 23.05 -13.06
C TRP A 605 29.42 21.61 -13.48
N SER A 606 28.29 21.40 -14.17
CA SER A 606 27.91 20.08 -14.67
C SER A 606 27.52 20.11 -16.14
N LEU A 607 28.24 19.35 -16.96
CA LEU A 607 27.83 19.00 -18.31
C LEU A 607 26.49 18.25 -18.27
N PHE A 608 25.61 18.50 -19.25
CA PHE A 608 24.26 17.91 -19.39
C PHE A 608 23.27 18.17 -18.24
N SER A 609 22.70 19.38 -18.20
CA SER A 609 21.39 19.61 -17.54
C SER A 609 20.20 19.48 -18.49
N SER A 610 20.38 19.80 -19.77
CA SER A 610 19.43 19.60 -20.88
C SER A 610 20.11 19.82 -22.24
N LEU A 611 19.51 19.39 -23.36
CA LEU A 611 19.95 19.85 -24.70
C LEU A 611 19.76 21.36 -24.89
N SER A 612 18.80 21.95 -24.18
CA SER A 612 18.48 23.39 -24.18
C SER A 612 19.40 24.24 -23.30
N THR A 613 20.50 23.70 -22.76
CA THR A 613 21.39 24.46 -21.86
C THR A 613 22.18 25.55 -22.62
N TYR A 614 22.56 25.29 -23.88
CA TYR A 614 23.32 26.20 -24.75
C TYR A 614 22.69 26.44 -26.13
N GLY A 615 21.59 25.75 -26.46
CA GLY A 615 20.92 25.83 -27.76
C GLY A 615 19.53 26.42 -27.64
N TYR A 616 19.15 27.26 -28.62
CA TYR A 616 17.82 27.85 -28.70
C TYR A 616 16.77 26.78 -29.04
N ALA A 617 15.97 26.39 -28.04
CA ALA A 617 14.89 25.41 -28.15
C ALA A 617 13.52 26.06 -28.43
N GLY A 618 13.50 27.24 -29.07
CA GLY A 618 12.27 27.83 -29.60
C GLY A 618 11.60 26.88 -30.59
N ASN A 619 10.26 26.80 -30.54
CA ASN A 619 9.48 25.74 -31.20
C ASN A 619 9.91 25.50 -32.66
N GLU A 620 10.35 24.28 -32.99
CA GLU A 620 10.63 23.87 -34.38
C GLU A 620 9.40 24.06 -35.30
N ASP A 621 8.19 24.04 -34.71
CA ASP A 621 6.91 24.29 -35.39
C ASP A 621 6.48 25.78 -35.48
N ARG A 622 7.14 26.72 -34.78
CA ARG A 622 6.73 28.16 -34.71
C ARG A 622 7.88 29.13 -34.40
N ALA A 623 8.08 30.09 -35.30
CA ALA A 623 8.93 31.27 -35.09
C ALA A 623 8.52 32.10 -33.85
N ASP A 624 9.49 32.84 -33.29
CA ASP A 624 9.26 33.74 -32.16
C ASP A 624 8.58 35.04 -32.61
N PRO A 625 7.43 35.43 -32.03
CA PRO A 625 6.71 36.63 -32.45
C PRO A 625 7.42 37.96 -32.21
N ILE A 626 8.48 38.04 -31.39
CA ILE A 626 9.31 39.25 -31.28
C ILE A 626 10.31 39.30 -32.44
N LEU A 627 10.99 38.20 -32.73
CA LEU A 627 12.03 38.13 -33.77
C LEU A 627 11.43 38.33 -35.18
N ASP A 628 10.31 37.65 -35.46
CA ASP A 628 9.53 37.75 -36.71
C ASP A 628 9.06 39.20 -36.97
N LYS A 629 8.55 39.89 -35.94
CA LYS A 629 8.07 41.29 -36.05
C LYS A 629 9.20 42.33 -36.17
N LEU A 630 10.47 41.93 -36.03
CA LEU A 630 11.63 42.82 -36.10
C LEU A 630 12.58 42.53 -37.27
N GLY A 631 12.39 41.42 -37.99
CA GLY A 631 13.24 40.99 -39.10
C GLY A 631 14.59 40.44 -38.63
N VAL A 632 14.60 39.68 -37.53
CA VAL A 632 15.80 39.06 -36.96
C VAL A 632 15.70 37.54 -37.12
N SER A 633 16.63 36.96 -37.87
CA SER A 633 16.80 35.51 -38.01
C SER A 633 17.80 34.96 -37.00
N VAL A 634 17.66 33.68 -36.65
CA VAL A 634 18.53 32.96 -35.72
C VAL A 634 19.03 31.70 -36.40
N GLU A 635 20.33 31.60 -36.62
CA GLU A 635 20.97 30.37 -37.08
C GLU A 635 21.49 29.58 -35.87
N ASN A 636 21.45 28.25 -35.98
CA ASN A 636 21.80 27.34 -34.89
C ASN A 636 22.83 26.35 -35.40
N ASN A 637 24.09 26.71 -35.19
CA ASN A 637 25.29 25.98 -35.61
C ASN A 637 25.74 24.93 -34.59
N SER A 638 24.84 24.50 -33.68
CA SER A 638 25.19 23.48 -32.69
C SER A 638 25.58 22.14 -33.35
N PRO A 639 26.75 21.55 -33.01
CA PRO A 639 27.27 20.30 -33.62
C PRO A 639 26.47 19.03 -33.24
N PHE A 640 25.27 19.21 -32.68
CA PHE A 640 24.34 18.14 -32.27
C PHE A 640 23.13 18.03 -33.21
N LYS A 641 22.89 19.00 -34.10
CA LYS A 641 21.81 18.99 -35.09
C LYS A 641 21.95 17.80 -36.05
N ASP A 642 23.14 17.64 -36.62
CA ASP A 642 23.50 16.51 -37.49
C ASP A 642 23.37 15.16 -36.77
N LEU A 643 23.73 15.09 -35.49
CA LEU A 643 23.58 13.88 -34.68
C LEU A 643 22.09 13.51 -34.51
N GLY A 644 21.22 14.49 -34.30
CA GLY A 644 19.78 14.30 -34.21
C GLY A 644 19.17 13.75 -35.51
N ASP A 645 19.50 14.34 -36.65
CA ASP A 645 18.98 13.90 -37.94
C ASP A 645 19.61 12.58 -38.44
N ALA A 646 20.90 12.33 -38.15
CA ALA A 646 21.52 11.02 -38.35
C ALA A 646 20.82 9.92 -37.54
N LEU A 647 20.41 10.20 -36.29
CA LEU A 647 19.63 9.27 -35.47
C LEU A 647 18.20 9.05 -36.02
N LYS A 648 17.52 10.11 -36.51
CA LYS A 648 16.21 9.98 -37.19
C LYS A 648 16.33 9.14 -38.48
N LEU A 649 17.37 9.35 -39.28
CA LEU A 649 17.68 8.57 -40.49
C LEU A 649 17.97 7.10 -40.16
N LYS A 650 18.81 6.84 -39.15
CA LYS A 650 19.13 5.48 -38.70
C LYS A 650 17.89 4.74 -38.20
N LYS A 651 17.04 5.41 -37.41
CA LYS A 651 15.76 4.83 -36.95
C LYS A 651 14.81 4.49 -38.11
N LYS A 652 14.69 5.35 -39.13
CA LYS A 652 13.96 5.02 -40.37
C LYS A 652 14.57 3.83 -41.14
N LYS A 653 15.91 3.71 -41.16
CA LYS A 653 16.62 2.58 -41.80
C LYS A 653 16.32 1.27 -41.05
N ASP A 654 16.43 1.28 -39.72
CA ASP A 654 16.10 0.14 -38.83
C ASP A 654 14.63 -0.29 -38.92
N GLU A 655 13.69 0.67 -39.04
CA GLU A 655 12.26 0.41 -39.18
C GLU A 655 11.96 -0.19 -40.58
N GLY A 656 12.53 0.38 -41.65
CA GLY A 656 12.40 -0.14 -43.01
C GLY A 656 13.07 -1.50 -43.23
N GLU A 657 14.15 -1.81 -42.51
CA GLU A 657 14.75 -3.15 -42.52
C GLU A 657 13.88 -4.16 -41.77
N LYS A 658 13.28 -3.79 -40.63
CA LYS A 658 12.30 -4.65 -39.93
C LYS A 658 11.02 -4.90 -40.72
N GLU A 659 10.60 -3.98 -41.59
CA GLU A 659 9.52 -4.26 -42.55
C GLU A 659 9.97 -5.21 -43.66
N LYS A 660 11.16 -4.99 -44.25
CA LYS A 660 11.74 -5.89 -45.26
C LYS A 660 12.02 -7.31 -44.73
N GLU A 661 12.38 -7.48 -43.46
CA GLU A 661 12.46 -8.81 -42.83
C GLU A 661 11.09 -9.46 -42.68
N LYS A 662 10.08 -8.72 -42.20
CA LYS A 662 8.69 -9.22 -42.10
C LYS A 662 8.07 -9.56 -43.47
N GLU A 663 8.46 -8.88 -44.54
CA GLU A 663 8.08 -9.27 -45.89
C GLU A 663 8.83 -10.53 -46.35
N LYS A 664 10.16 -10.60 -46.16
CA LYS A 664 10.95 -11.80 -46.48
C LYS A 664 10.52 -13.04 -45.70
N GLU A 665 10.03 -12.92 -44.46
CA GLU A 665 9.43 -14.04 -43.74
C GLU A 665 8.09 -14.46 -44.33
N LYS A 666 7.19 -13.50 -44.64
CA LYS A 666 5.90 -13.78 -45.31
C LYS A 666 6.07 -14.37 -46.72
N GLU A 667 7.15 -14.05 -47.42
CA GLU A 667 7.50 -14.67 -48.69
C GLU A 667 8.06 -16.08 -48.48
N LYS A 668 9.00 -16.28 -47.55
CA LYS A 668 9.52 -17.63 -47.20
C LYS A 668 8.45 -18.59 -46.69
N GLU A 669 7.38 -18.13 -46.04
CA GLU A 669 6.23 -18.97 -45.71
C GLU A 669 5.42 -19.36 -46.97
N LYS A 670 5.20 -18.42 -47.90
CA LYS A 670 4.50 -18.68 -49.18
C LYS A 670 5.31 -19.53 -50.16
N GLU A 671 6.63 -19.46 -50.13
CA GLU A 671 7.54 -20.30 -50.92
C GLU A 671 7.55 -21.74 -50.40
N LYS A 672 7.52 -21.95 -49.08
CA LYS A 672 7.44 -23.29 -48.47
C LYS A 672 6.15 -24.06 -48.79
N GLU A 673 5.06 -23.37 -49.15
CA GLU A 673 3.87 -24.02 -49.72
C GLU A 673 3.97 -24.29 -51.24
N LYS A 674 4.97 -23.72 -51.93
CA LYS A 674 5.18 -23.81 -53.38
C LYS A 674 6.41 -24.59 -53.81
N GLU A 675 7.30 -24.99 -52.91
CA GLU A 675 8.38 -25.98 -53.14
C GLU A 675 7.85 -27.42 -53.37
N LYS A 676 6.78 -27.55 -54.17
CA LYS A 676 6.28 -28.80 -54.73
C LYS A 676 6.08 -28.80 -56.25
N GLU A 677 6.63 -27.83 -56.98
CA GLU A 677 7.10 -28.10 -58.34
C GLU A 677 8.30 -27.24 -58.78
N LYS A 678 9.39 -27.94 -59.14
CA LYS A 678 10.49 -27.55 -60.05
C LYS A 678 11.43 -26.42 -59.63
N GLU A 679 12.66 -26.82 -59.32
CA GLU A 679 13.85 -26.00 -59.63
C GLU A 679 13.89 -25.62 -61.11
N LYS A 680 14.26 -24.38 -61.42
CA LYS A 680 15.27 -24.05 -62.45
C LYS A 680 15.67 -22.56 -62.38
N GLU A 681 16.78 -22.24 -63.07
CA GLU A 681 17.30 -20.89 -63.29
C GLU A 681 17.75 -20.13 -62.04
N LYS A 682 18.87 -20.61 -61.47
CA LYS A 682 19.91 -19.71 -60.95
C LYS A 682 20.57 -18.95 -62.12
N GLU A 683 21.38 -17.95 -61.77
CA GLU A 683 22.37 -17.27 -62.64
C GLU A 683 21.83 -16.21 -63.63
N LYS A 684 21.46 -15.06 -63.07
CA LYS A 684 21.95 -13.75 -63.51
C LYS A 684 21.92 -12.74 -62.35
N GLU A 685 22.52 -11.57 -62.57
CA GLU A 685 22.68 -10.48 -61.60
C GLU A 685 23.44 -10.85 -60.29
N LYS A 686 24.65 -11.42 -60.47
CA LYS A 686 25.73 -11.29 -59.47
C LYS A 686 26.81 -10.27 -59.87
N GLU A 687 26.61 -9.56 -60.97
CA GLU A 687 27.50 -8.52 -61.53
C GLU A 687 26.77 -7.17 -61.55
N LYS A 688 26.43 -6.64 -60.36
CA LYS A 688 25.94 -5.26 -60.19
C LYS A 688 26.09 -4.70 -58.77
N ALA A 689 27.07 -5.22 -58.03
CA ALA A 689 27.31 -4.89 -56.62
C ALA A 689 28.82 -4.70 -56.34
N LYS A 690 29.51 -3.98 -57.25
CA LYS A 690 30.96 -3.73 -57.19
C LYS A 690 31.43 -2.40 -57.83
N GLU A 691 30.52 -1.49 -58.16
CA GLU A 691 30.82 -0.14 -58.67
C GLU A 691 29.94 0.90 -57.95
N ALA A 692 29.92 0.81 -56.61
CA ALA A 692 29.26 1.74 -55.69
C ALA A 692 29.94 1.64 -54.30
N GLU A 693 31.27 1.71 -54.30
CA GLU A 693 32.12 1.58 -53.10
C GLU A 693 32.97 2.85 -52.86
N ASP A 694 32.75 3.89 -53.68
CA ASP A 694 33.24 5.26 -53.50
C ASP A 694 32.06 6.18 -53.13
N ASP A 695 32.30 7.12 -52.21
CA ASP A 695 31.41 8.21 -51.76
C ASP A 695 30.14 7.86 -50.93
N GLU A 696 30.31 7.12 -49.82
CA GLU A 696 29.53 7.38 -48.58
C GLU A 696 30.47 7.98 -47.51
N THR A 697 30.34 9.28 -47.27
CA THR A 697 31.08 10.00 -46.20
C THR A 697 30.48 9.69 -44.83
N VAL A 698 30.99 8.64 -44.19
CA VAL A 698 30.61 8.26 -42.82
C VAL A 698 31.11 9.31 -41.82
N LEU A 699 30.23 10.24 -41.44
CA LEU A 699 30.44 11.15 -40.31
C LEU A 699 30.60 10.35 -39.01
N ASP A 700 31.82 10.33 -38.47
CA ASP A 700 32.16 9.55 -37.28
C ASP A 700 31.59 10.20 -36.00
N THR A 701 30.41 9.73 -35.58
CA THR A 701 29.67 10.28 -34.43
C THR A 701 30.36 10.11 -33.08
N ASP A 702 31.39 9.26 -32.98
CA ASP A 702 32.15 9.12 -31.74
C ASP A 702 33.30 10.15 -31.64
N SER A 703 33.76 10.71 -32.77
CA SER A 703 34.77 11.77 -32.80
C SER A 703 34.30 13.10 -32.18
N ILE A 704 33.02 13.44 -32.33
CA ILE A 704 32.43 14.68 -31.80
C ILE A 704 32.21 14.59 -30.28
N LYS A 705 31.86 13.40 -29.77
CA LYS A 705 31.68 13.16 -28.33
C LYS A 705 32.99 13.16 -27.53
N ALA A 706 34.13 12.94 -28.20
CA ALA A 706 35.45 12.81 -27.57
C ALA A 706 36.19 14.16 -27.42
N LYS A 707 35.47 15.30 -27.46
CA LYS A 707 36.08 16.63 -27.60
C LYS A 707 35.57 17.71 -26.62
N ILE A 708 34.61 17.37 -25.76
CA ILE A 708 34.10 18.22 -24.66
C ILE A 708 33.89 17.30 -23.47
N GLU A 709 34.83 17.28 -22.53
CA GLU A 709 34.75 16.49 -21.29
C GLU A 709 34.38 17.38 -20.08
N GLU A 710 34.80 18.64 -20.08
CA GLU A 710 34.48 19.63 -19.03
C GLU A 710 33.74 20.87 -19.59
N PRO A 711 33.02 21.65 -18.75
CA PRO A 711 32.29 22.85 -19.21
C PRO A 711 33.16 23.97 -19.78
N GLU A 712 34.48 23.85 -19.65
CA GLU A 712 35.48 24.80 -20.16
C GLU A 712 35.95 24.48 -21.59
N ASP A 713 35.63 23.28 -22.11
CA ASP A 713 35.89 22.88 -23.50
C ASP A 713 34.88 23.45 -24.51
N VAL A 714 33.87 24.20 -24.04
CA VAL A 714 32.82 24.80 -24.89
C VAL A 714 33.44 25.92 -25.75
N PRO A 715 33.28 25.92 -27.09
CA PRO A 715 33.85 26.95 -27.95
C PRO A 715 33.26 28.32 -27.64
N LEU A 716 34.11 29.35 -27.68
CA LEU A 716 33.77 30.73 -27.36
C LEU A 716 34.17 31.67 -28.51
N SER A 717 33.21 32.46 -28.98
CA SER A 717 33.47 33.61 -29.86
C SER A 717 33.61 34.88 -29.01
N ARG A 718 34.73 35.59 -29.20
CA ARG A 718 34.97 36.89 -28.57
C ARG A 718 34.42 38.01 -29.44
N SER A 719 33.45 38.74 -28.90
CA SER A 719 32.91 39.95 -29.49
C SER A 719 33.55 41.19 -28.87
N VAL A 720 33.77 42.22 -29.70
CA VAL A 720 34.13 43.58 -29.26
C VAL A 720 32.93 44.48 -29.55
N ILE A 721 32.50 45.27 -28.57
CA ILE A 721 31.25 46.02 -28.63
C ILE A 721 31.52 47.48 -28.26
N ASP A 722 31.49 48.39 -29.25
CA ASP A 722 31.46 49.84 -28.99
C ASP A 722 30.08 50.23 -28.44
N ILE A 723 30.07 50.74 -27.21
CA ILE A 723 28.92 51.47 -26.67
C ILE A 723 29.39 52.87 -26.25
N ARG A 724 28.86 53.90 -26.92
CA ARG A 724 29.12 55.34 -26.65
C ARG A 724 30.59 55.77 -26.84
N GLY A 725 31.45 54.98 -27.49
CA GLY A 725 32.87 55.25 -27.69
C GLY A 725 33.80 54.54 -26.70
N GLU A 726 33.30 53.55 -25.95
CA GLU A 726 34.11 52.60 -25.19
C GLU A 726 33.94 51.18 -25.76
N ASP A 727 35.06 50.48 -25.99
CA ASP A 727 35.09 49.11 -26.48
C ASP A 727 35.03 48.11 -25.31
N TYR A 728 33.99 47.27 -25.28
CA TYR A 728 33.85 46.20 -24.28
C TYR A 728 34.13 44.82 -24.88
N ASN A 729 34.94 44.00 -24.21
CA ASN A 729 35.27 42.63 -24.61
C ASN A 729 34.31 41.64 -23.95
N VAL A 730 33.56 40.88 -24.75
CA VAL A 730 32.52 39.95 -24.26
C VAL A 730 32.57 38.62 -24.99
N ASP A 731 32.70 37.53 -24.23
CA ASP A 731 32.81 36.16 -24.76
C ASP A 731 31.45 35.43 -24.71
N PHE A 732 31.00 34.94 -25.87
CA PHE A 732 29.75 34.19 -26.03
C PHE A 732 30.00 32.74 -26.47
N PRO A 733 29.11 31.77 -26.13
CA PRO A 733 29.19 30.41 -26.66
C PRO A 733 28.94 30.37 -28.17
N ASP A 734 29.83 29.69 -28.89
CA ASP A 734 29.87 29.62 -30.35
C ASP A 734 28.85 28.58 -30.88
N MET A 735 27.56 28.89 -30.72
CA MET A 735 26.44 27.93 -30.85
C MET A 735 25.18 28.52 -31.53
N LEU A 736 25.04 29.85 -31.56
CA LEU A 736 23.88 30.58 -32.06
C LEU A 736 24.38 31.89 -32.67
N GLU A 737 23.83 32.25 -33.84
CA GLU A 737 24.15 33.49 -34.58
C GLU A 737 22.87 34.25 -34.89
N LEU A 738 22.95 35.59 -34.93
CA LEU A 738 21.84 36.49 -35.25
C LEU A 738 22.12 37.23 -36.56
N SER A 739 21.18 37.17 -37.49
CA SER A 739 21.19 37.92 -38.74
C SER A 739 20.04 38.94 -38.76
N LEU A 740 20.23 40.07 -39.45
CA LEU A 740 19.26 41.17 -39.55
C LEU A 740 18.99 41.54 -41.02
N ASP A 741 17.74 41.44 -41.46
CA ASP A 741 17.29 41.71 -42.84
C ASP A 741 17.41 43.19 -43.30
N ARG A 742 18.08 44.06 -42.53
CA ARG A 742 18.15 45.51 -42.78
C ARG A 742 19.42 46.16 -42.24
N GLU A 743 19.78 47.30 -42.84
CA GLU A 743 20.83 48.17 -42.32
C GLU A 743 20.50 48.72 -40.91
N LEU A 744 21.57 48.94 -40.12
CA LEU A 744 21.52 49.54 -38.78
C LEU A 744 21.17 51.03 -38.85
N ARG A 745 20.25 51.47 -37.98
CA ARG A 745 19.86 52.87 -37.82
C ARG A 745 20.77 53.57 -36.81
N ARG A 746 20.81 54.90 -36.87
CA ARG A 746 21.67 55.73 -36.00
C ARG A 746 21.39 55.48 -34.51
N GLY A 747 22.33 54.86 -33.81
CA GLY A 747 22.23 54.53 -32.39
C GLY A 747 21.65 53.14 -32.07
N GLU A 748 21.48 52.30 -33.09
CA GLU A 748 21.50 50.84 -32.99
C GLU A 748 22.98 50.37 -33.03
N TYR A 749 23.30 49.20 -32.47
CA TYR A 749 24.65 48.62 -32.50
C TYR A 749 24.61 47.10 -32.63
N VAL A 750 25.70 46.49 -33.10
CA VAL A 750 25.86 45.05 -33.31
C VAL A 750 27.21 44.59 -32.74
N ALA A 751 27.27 43.35 -32.25
CA ALA A 751 28.46 42.70 -31.76
C ALA A 751 28.80 41.52 -32.69
N GLY A 752 29.82 41.68 -33.53
CA GLY A 752 30.15 40.72 -34.61
C GLY A 752 29.88 41.30 -36.00
N ALA A 753 29.66 40.42 -36.98
CA ALA A 753 29.16 40.81 -38.30
C ALA A 753 27.65 41.12 -38.24
N LEU A 754 27.07 41.62 -39.33
CA LEU A 754 25.62 41.90 -39.40
C LEU A 754 24.79 40.63 -39.72
N ASP A 755 25.45 39.64 -40.32
CA ASP A 755 24.92 38.30 -40.59
C ASP A 755 25.24 37.31 -39.44
N ASP A 756 26.41 37.48 -38.81
CA ASP A 756 26.97 36.60 -37.76
C ASP A 756 27.06 37.34 -36.40
N ALA A 757 25.95 37.89 -35.88
CA ALA A 757 25.98 38.70 -34.64
C ALA A 757 25.78 37.87 -33.35
N SER A 758 26.63 38.11 -32.34
CA SER A 758 26.49 37.55 -30.99
C SER A 758 25.52 38.36 -30.10
N ALA A 759 25.38 39.65 -30.39
CA ALA A 759 24.41 40.55 -29.76
C ALA A 759 23.99 41.68 -30.71
N LEU A 760 22.73 42.12 -30.62
CA LEU A 760 22.14 43.09 -31.54
C LEU A 760 21.18 44.04 -30.80
N SER A 761 21.47 45.33 -30.80
CA SER A 761 20.66 46.34 -30.09
C SER A 761 19.92 47.27 -31.05
N LEU A 762 18.61 47.10 -31.13
CA LEU A 762 17.69 47.82 -32.02
C LEU A 762 16.87 48.87 -31.26
N ARG A 763 16.38 49.90 -31.98
CA ARG A 763 15.51 50.95 -31.44
C ARG A 763 14.05 50.69 -31.81
N TYR A 764 13.15 50.75 -30.82
CA TYR A 764 11.73 50.46 -31.00
C TYR A 764 10.86 51.47 -30.25
N GLY A 765 10.05 52.23 -30.99
CA GLY A 765 9.36 53.43 -30.48
C GLY A 765 10.31 54.39 -29.75
N ARG A 766 10.07 54.65 -28.46
CA ARG A 766 10.96 55.46 -27.61
C ARG A 766 12.09 54.65 -26.98
N GLY A 767 11.86 53.37 -26.71
CA GLY A 767 12.78 52.47 -26.02
C GLY A 767 13.74 51.69 -26.93
N ARG A 768 14.24 50.57 -26.40
CA ARG A 768 15.32 49.76 -26.99
C ARG A 768 15.06 48.27 -26.78
N ILE A 769 15.50 47.44 -27.74
CA ILE A 769 15.54 45.99 -27.60
C ILE A 769 16.97 45.52 -27.87
N THR A 770 17.61 44.85 -26.90
CA THR A 770 18.92 44.22 -27.08
C THR A 770 18.77 42.71 -27.07
N PHE A 771 18.99 42.07 -28.21
CA PHE A 771 19.11 40.63 -28.35
C PHE A 771 20.52 40.18 -27.96
N ILE A 772 20.62 39.07 -27.22
CA ILE A 772 21.89 38.38 -26.94
C ILE A 772 21.70 36.87 -27.20
N THR A 773 22.67 36.23 -27.84
CA THR A 773 22.60 34.80 -28.16
C THR A 773 22.54 33.95 -26.88
N HIS A 774 23.34 34.32 -25.87
CA HIS A 774 23.39 33.60 -24.61
C HIS A 774 23.69 34.53 -23.41
N ALA A 775 22.96 34.38 -22.31
CA ALA A 775 23.17 35.15 -21.08
C ALA A 775 24.42 34.73 -20.27
N ARG A 776 25.43 34.07 -20.89
CA ARG A 776 26.64 33.59 -20.19
C ARG A 776 27.36 34.73 -19.46
N PRO A 777 27.65 35.89 -20.10
CA PRO A 777 28.33 37.02 -19.45
C PRO A 777 27.64 37.57 -18.20
N LEU A 778 26.35 37.29 -18.01
CA LEU A 778 25.56 37.83 -16.89
C LEU A 778 25.51 36.89 -15.67
N ARG A 779 25.90 35.62 -15.84
CA ARG A 779 25.78 34.59 -14.79
C ARG A 779 26.90 34.71 -13.75
N ASN A 780 26.58 34.35 -12.50
CA ASN A 780 27.49 34.45 -11.35
C ASN A 780 28.90 33.87 -11.58
N ARG A 781 29.04 32.77 -12.35
CA ARG A 781 30.33 32.11 -12.63
C ARG A 781 31.25 32.87 -13.61
N TYR A 782 30.69 33.73 -14.45
CA TYR A 782 31.36 34.30 -15.62
C TYR A 782 31.35 35.84 -15.66
N LEU A 783 30.88 36.48 -14.59
CA LEU A 783 30.67 37.94 -14.54
C LEU A 783 31.98 38.75 -14.39
N ASP A 784 33.05 38.11 -13.88
CA ASP A 784 34.39 38.66 -13.74
C ASP A 784 35.33 38.34 -14.92
N GLU A 785 34.88 37.53 -15.89
CA GLU A 785 35.56 37.33 -17.17
C GLU A 785 35.58 38.66 -17.98
N ASN A 786 36.75 39.00 -18.55
CA ASN A 786 36.97 40.16 -19.42
C ASN A 786 36.41 41.50 -18.88
N ASP A 787 35.40 42.06 -19.57
CA ASP A 787 34.71 43.31 -19.25
C ASP A 787 33.20 43.09 -19.04
N HIS A 788 32.75 41.84 -18.81
CA HIS A 788 31.33 41.47 -18.77
C HIS A 788 30.49 42.31 -17.79
N ALA A 789 31.00 42.54 -16.57
CA ALA A 789 30.36 43.41 -15.58
C ALA A 789 30.29 44.90 -15.97
N ALA A 790 31.28 45.40 -16.71
CA ALA A 790 31.28 46.78 -17.20
C ALA A 790 30.30 46.94 -18.37
N TRP A 791 30.26 45.95 -19.27
CA TRP A 791 29.29 45.87 -20.36
C TRP A 791 27.83 45.79 -19.86
N LEU A 792 27.55 45.06 -18.77
CA LEU A 792 26.23 45.06 -18.14
C LEU A 792 25.82 46.45 -17.67
N LEU A 793 26.72 47.18 -17.00
CA LEU A 793 26.46 48.57 -16.58
C LEU A 793 26.26 49.50 -17.79
N ALA A 794 27.06 49.35 -18.86
CA ALA A 794 26.93 50.13 -20.09
C ALA A 794 25.65 49.82 -20.90
N MET A 795 25.15 48.58 -20.81
CA MET A 795 23.87 48.19 -21.41
C MET A 795 22.67 48.77 -20.67
N VAL A 796 22.68 48.76 -19.32
CA VAL A 796 21.61 49.36 -18.50
C VAL A 796 21.68 50.89 -18.62
N GLY A 797 22.82 51.49 -18.26
CA GLY A 797 23.05 52.93 -18.28
C GLY A 797 22.30 53.71 -17.19
N ASP A 798 22.82 54.90 -16.87
CA ASP A 798 22.40 55.75 -15.74
C ASP A 798 20.93 56.25 -15.82
N GLU A 799 20.26 56.02 -16.95
CA GLU A 799 18.91 56.53 -17.25
C GLU A 799 17.79 55.68 -16.61
N TYR A 800 18.02 54.39 -16.37
CA TYR A 800 17.00 53.48 -15.85
C TYR A 800 17.24 53.11 -14.39
N ARG A 801 16.18 53.18 -13.57
CA ARG A 801 16.28 53.03 -12.12
C ARG A 801 15.93 51.63 -11.61
N HIS A 802 15.15 50.86 -12.34
CA HIS A 802 14.68 49.53 -11.90
C HIS A 802 15.01 48.45 -12.94
N VAL A 803 15.66 47.36 -12.52
CA VAL A 803 16.15 46.29 -13.41
C VAL A 803 15.56 44.94 -13.00
N ALA A 804 14.61 44.43 -13.78
CA ALA A 804 13.93 43.18 -13.50
C ALA A 804 14.58 42.00 -14.25
N PHE A 805 15.06 40.99 -13.52
CA PHE A 805 15.53 39.71 -14.07
C PHE A 805 14.40 38.68 -14.08
N LEU A 806 13.89 38.31 -15.26
CA LEU A 806 12.70 37.49 -15.42
C LEU A 806 13.03 36.12 -16.03
N VAL A 807 13.21 35.14 -15.13
CA VAL A 807 13.76 33.82 -15.45
C VAL A 807 12.75 32.89 -16.14
N THR A 808 11.44 33.08 -15.94
CA THR A 808 10.39 32.23 -16.55
C THR A 808 9.15 33.02 -16.96
N ILE A 809 8.76 32.89 -18.24
CA ILE A 809 7.58 33.54 -18.84
C ILE A 809 6.28 32.77 -18.53
N GLN A 810 6.36 31.47 -18.25
CA GLN A 810 5.22 30.60 -17.98
C GLN A 810 4.54 30.99 -16.65
N GLN A 811 3.21 31.11 -16.65
CA GLN A 811 2.45 31.19 -15.40
C GLN A 811 2.49 29.82 -14.71
N SER A 812 2.60 29.79 -13.37
CA SER A 812 2.51 28.53 -12.65
C SER A 812 1.17 27.84 -12.95
N PHE A 813 1.16 26.51 -13.03
CA PHE A 813 -0.06 25.75 -13.33
C PHE A 813 -1.23 26.14 -12.41
N TRP A 814 -0.96 26.38 -11.12
CA TRP A 814 -1.94 26.82 -10.14
C TRP A 814 -2.47 28.23 -10.38
N GLU A 815 -1.63 29.16 -10.83
CA GLU A 815 -2.02 30.53 -11.16
C GLU A 815 -2.83 30.59 -12.47
N LEU A 816 -2.44 29.81 -13.49
CA LEU A 816 -3.24 29.63 -14.71
C LEU A 816 -4.61 29.02 -14.40
N LEU A 817 -4.65 27.98 -13.55
CA LEU A 817 -5.87 27.32 -13.10
C LEU A 817 -6.74 28.25 -12.24
N TRP A 818 -6.15 29.16 -11.45
CA TRP A 818 -6.92 30.20 -10.77
C TRP A 818 -7.47 31.22 -11.77
N ASN A 819 -6.61 31.85 -12.57
CA ASN A 819 -6.99 32.93 -13.48
C ASN A 819 -8.03 32.51 -14.53
N ARG A 820 -7.92 31.31 -15.11
CA ARG A 820 -8.86 30.82 -16.14
C ARG A 820 -9.94 29.87 -15.62
N ALA A 821 -9.72 29.19 -14.48
CA ALA A 821 -10.60 28.14 -13.99
C ALA A 821 -11.06 28.34 -12.53
N TRP A 822 -11.00 29.57 -11.97
CA TRP A 822 -11.57 29.85 -10.65
C TRP A 822 -13.05 29.47 -10.54
N MET A 823 -13.86 29.61 -11.60
CA MET A 823 -15.29 29.25 -11.57
C MET A 823 -15.50 27.75 -11.30
N PRO A 824 -14.94 26.80 -12.09
CA PRO A 824 -15.02 25.38 -11.77
C PRO A 824 -14.18 24.98 -10.55
N LEU A 825 -13.09 25.69 -10.19
CA LEU A 825 -12.38 25.45 -8.93
C LEU A 825 -13.25 25.78 -7.70
N VAL A 826 -13.92 26.93 -7.69
CA VAL A 826 -14.87 27.32 -6.64
C VAL A 826 -16.08 26.38 -6.67
N GLY A 827 -16.57 26.01 -7.85
CA GLY A 827 -17.61 24.99 -8.00
C GLY A 827 -17.21 23.63 -7.38
N LEU A 828 -15.98 23.18 -7.62
CA LEU A 828 -15.43 21.94 -7.07
C LEU A 828 -15.13 22.05 -5.57
N ALA A 829 -14.63 23.20 -5.10
CA ALA A 829 -14.45 23.51 -3.68
C ALA A 829 -15.79 23.52 -2.93
N LEU A 830 -16.85 24.09 -3.53
CA LEU A 830 -18.19 24.16 -2.96
C LEU A 830 -18.89 22.79 -3.01
N LEU A 831 -18.72 22.02 -4.10
CA LEU A 831 -19.18 20.63 -4.19
C LEU A 831 -18.43 19.71 -3.21
N THR A 832 -17.13 19.89 -3.01
CA THR A 832 -16.37 19.14 -2.00
C THR A 832 -16.70 19.59 -0.58
N LEU A 833 -17.04 20.86 -0.34
CA LEU A 833 -17.62 21.33 0.93
C LEU A 833 -19.00 20.72 1.19
N ILE A 834 -19.89 20.69 0.20
CA ILE A 834 -21.20 20.02 0.30
C ILE A 834 -21.02 18.52 0.52
N TRP A 835 -20.07 17.88 -0.16
CA TRP A 835 -19.75 16.47 0.02
C TRP A 835 -19.12 16.20 1.39
N LEU A 836 -18.24 17.06 1.89
CA LEU A 836 -17.67 16.99 3.24
C LEU A 836 -18.71 17.30 4.32
N TRP A 837 -19.70 18.14 4.05
CA TRP A 837 -20.80 18.44 4.98
C TRP A 837 -21.83 17.31 5.01
N LYS A 838 -22.16 16.73 3.85
CA LYS A 838 -23.05 15.57 3.69
C LYS A 838 -22.45 14.28 4.28
N ASN A 839 -21.13 14.09 4.13
CA ASN A 839 -20.40 12.94 4.64
C ASN A 839 -19.66 13.23 5.95
N MET A 840 -19.74 14.45 6.49
CA MET A 840 -19.27 14.73 7.84
C MET A 840 -20.04 13.80 8.77
N PRO A 841 -19.37 13.00 9.61
CA PRO A 841 -20.08 12.26 10.63
C PRO A 841 -20.79 13.29 11.50
N ARG A 842 -22.13 13.27 11.48
CA ARG A 842 -22.95 14.18 12.29
C ARG A 842 -22.41 14.15 13.71
N PHE A 843 -21.90 15.28 14.19
CA PHE A 843 -21.57 15.47 15.60
C PHE A 843 -22.88 15.58 16.40
N GLY A 844 -23.59 14.45 16.50
CA GLY A 844 -24.28 14.11 17.73
C GLY A 844 -23.28 14.21 18.88
N PRO A 845 -23.75 14.53 20.10
CA PRO A 845 -22.91 15.08 21.15
C PRO A 845 -21.65 14.25 21.36
N LEU A 846 -20.52 14.94 21.58
CA LEU A 846 -19.25 14.36 22.01
C LEU A 846 -19.40 13.77 23.42
N ARG A 847 -20.17 12.67 23.51
CA ARG A 847 -20.04 11.69 24.57
C ARG A 847 -18.62 11.16 24.45
N ARG A 848 -17.77 11.71 25.32
CA ARG A 848 -16.54 11.06 25.77
C ARG A 848 -16.87 9.57 25.95
N VAL A 849 -15.94 8.70 25.58
CA VAL A 849 -16.09 7.28 25.92
C VAL A 849 -15.83 7.16 27.42
N GLU A 850 -16.87 7.48 28.18
CA GLU A 850 -16.94 7.31 29.62
C GLU A 850 -16.83 5.82 29.89
N LEU A 851 -15.62 5.40 30.27
CA LEU A 851 -15.39 4.13 30.92
C LEU A 851 -16.20 4.16 32.22
N HIS A 852 -17.43 3.65 32.16
CA HIS A 852 -18.39 3.72 33.26
C HIS A 852 -17.91 2.92 34.47
N GLU A 853 -17.21 3.59 35.39
CA GLU A 853 -16.80 3.03 36.69
C GLU A 853 -18.01 2.82 37.63
N THR A 854 -19.08 3.61 37.44
CA THR A 854 -20.35 3.47 38.17
C THR A 854 -21.51 3.04 37.26
N LYS A 855 -22.53 2.42 37.88
CA LYS A 855 -23.54 1.60 37.20
C LYS A 855 -24.89 2.33 37.12
N HIS A 856 -25.55 2.29 35.96
CA HIS A 856 -27.00 2.47 35.89
C HIS A 856 -27.70 1.11 35.78
N PHE A 857 -28.17 0.61 36.92
CA PHE A 857 -29.01 -0.60 37.02
C PHE A 857 -30.30 -0.48 36.18
N VAL A 858 -30.76 0.74 35.95
CA VAL A 858 -31.88 1.12 35.07
C VAL A 858 -31.66 0.65 33.63
N ASP A 859 -30.44 0.74 33.09
CA ASP A 859 -30.14 0.31 31.72
C ASP A 859 -30.24 -1.21 31.58
N HIS A 860 -29.78 -1.94 32.61
CA HIS A 860 -29.93 -3.40 32.65
C HIS A 860 -31.40 -3.83 32.72
N ILE A 861 -32.24 -3.18 33.53
CA ILE A 861 -33.69 -3.42 33.56
C ILE A 861 -34.30 -3.12 32.19
N SER A 862 -33.92 -2.01 31.57
CA SER A 862 -34.45 -1.57 30.27
C SER A 862 -34.10 -2.55 29.14
N ALA A 863 -32.88 -3.06 29.12
CA ALA A 863 -32.44 -4.10 28.19
C ALA A 863 -33.20 -5.43 28.40
N LEU A 864 -33.42 -5.84 29.65
CA LEU A 864 -34.17 -7.06 30.00
C LEU A 864 -35.66 -6.96 29.61
N GLY A 865 -36.27 -5.79 29.80
CA GLY A 865 -37.62 -5.50 29.33
C GLY A 865 -37.75 -5.59 27.81
N GLN A 866 -36.81 -4.96 27.07
CA GLN A 866 -36.77 -5.07 25.60
C GLN A 866 -36.53 -6.51 25.13
N PHE A 867 -35.75 -7.31 25.85
CA PHE A 867 -35.47 -8.71 25.50
C PHE A 867 -36.73 -9.57 25.54
N PHE A 868 -37.51 -9.52 26.63
CA PHE A 868 -38.78 -10.25 26.72
C PHE A 868 -39.83 -9.75 25.70
N LEU A 869 -39.86 -8.45 25.40
CA LEU A 869 -40.71 -7.89 24.37
C LEU A 869 -40.38 -8.46 22.97
N ARG A 870 -39.09 -8.54 22.60
CA ARG A 870 -38.63 -9.12 21.31
C ARG A 870 -38.92 -10.61 21.19
N LEU A 871 -38.91 -11.35 22.30
CA LEU A 871 -39.29 -12.77 22.33
C LEU A 871 -40.82 -12.99 22.38
N ASN A 872 -41.62 -11.92 22.35
CA ASN A 872 -43.08 -11.95 22.50
C ASN A 872 -43.53 -12.70 23.77
N ARG A 873 -42.79 -12.50 24.87
CA ARG A 873 -43.03 -13.05 26.21
C ARG A 873 -43.64 -11.99 27.12
N THR A 874 -44.71 -11.35 26.64
CA THR A 874 -45.34 -10.19 27.30
C THR A 874 -45.98 -10.54 28.64
N GLU A 875 -46.34 -11.82 28.84
CA GLU A 875 -46.86 -12.34 30.10
C GLU A 875 -45.86 -12.22 31.26
N ILE A 876 -44.55 -12.31 30.99
CA ILE A 876 -43.52 -12.16 32.04
C ILE A 876 -43.49 -10.72 32.57
N LEU A 877 -43.64 -9.75 31.67
CA LEU A 877 -43.62 -8.32 31.99
C LEU A 877 -44.90 -7.89 32.73
N LEU A 878 -46.06 -8.43 32.32
CA LEU A 878 -47.34 -8.17 32.98
C LEU A 878 -47.42 -8.84 34.36
N ASN A 879 -46.95 -10.09 34.52
CA ASN A 879 -46.87 -10.73 35.84
C ASN A 879 -45.95 -9.97 36.79
N ALA A 880 -44.74 -9.58 36.37
CA ALA A 880 -43.82 -8.81 37.22
C ALA A 880 -44.41 -7.45 37.66
N ALA A 881 -45.26 -6.83 36.84
CA ALA A 881 -45.99 -5.60 37.21
C ALA A 881 -47.16 -5.90 38.17
N ALA A 882 -47.98 -6.91 37.88
CA ALA A 882 -49.12 -7.31 38.70
C ALA A 882 -48.70 -7.78 40.10
N ASP A 883 -47.65 -8.60 40.20
CA ASP A 883 -47.12 -9.07 41.48
C ASP A 883 -46.46 -7.94 42.29
N ALA A 884 -45.96 -6.89 41.64
CA ALA A 884 -45.55 -5.67 42.33
C ALA A 884 -46.74 -4.89 42.93
N VAL A 885 -47.93 -4.94 42.30
CA VAL A 885 -49.18 -4.42 42.90
C VAL A 885 -49.62 -5.33 44.06
N ARG A 886 -49.71 -6.66 43.87
CA ARG A 886 -50.06 -7.62 44.94
C ARG A 886 -49.16 -7.46 46.16
N THR A 887 -47.84 -7.41 45.96
CA THR A 887 -46.84 -7.25 47.03
C THR A 887 -46.97 -5.90 47.76
N ARG A 888 -47.37 -4.84 47.05
CA ARG A 888 -47.64 -3.53 47.67
C ARG A 888 -48.94 -3.56 48.48
N ALA A 889 -50.00 -4.16 47.96
CA ALA A 889 -51.29 -4.27 48.63
C ALA A 889 -51.22 -5.14 49.89
N ILE A 890 -50.59 -6.31 49.82
CA ILE A 890 -50.41 -7.24 50.94
C ILE A 890 -49.65 -6.59 52.11
N ARG A 891 -48.69 -5.68 51.83
CA ARG A 891 -47.96 -4.93 52.87
C ARG A 891 -48.82 -3.87 53.57
N LEU A 892 -49.85 -3.34 52.91
CA LEU A 892 -50.77 -2.33 53.45
C LEU A 892 -52.00 -2.98 54.10
N PHE A 893 -52.41 -4.15 53.61
CA PHE A 893 -53.60 -4.89 54.03
C PHE A 893 -53.26 -6.38 54.24
N PRO A 894 -52.63 -6.76 55.38
CA PRO A 894 -52.21 -8.13 55.64
C PRO A 894 -53.35 -9.17 55.59
N GLN A 895 -54.59 -8.75 55.79
CA GLN A 895 -55.79 -9.60 55.62
C GLN A 895 -55.96 -10.17 54.21
N LEU A 896 -55.32 -9.59 53.19
CA LEU A 896 -55.35 -10.09 51.81
C LEU A 896 -54.50 -11.36 51.58
N VAL A 897 -53.61 -11.74 52.51
CA VAL A 897 -52.72 -12.91 52.35
C VAL A 897 -53.49 -14.23 52.12
N TYR A 898 -54.72 -14.32 52.62
CA TYR A 898 -55.57 -15.52 52.55
C TYR A 898 -56.88 -15.30 51.77
N GLN A 899 -56.95 -14.24 50.96
CA GLN A 899 -58.16 -13.91 50.19
C GLN A 899 -57.90 -13.95 48.68
N ASN A 900 -58.89 -14.36 47.91
CA ASN A 900 -58.83 -14.38 46.45
C ASN A 900 -58.67 -12.96 45.88
N ASP A 901 -58.09 -12.82 44.68
CA ASP A 901 -57.84 -11.54 44.00
C ASP A 901 -59.09 -10.63 43.90
N GLU A 902 -60.31 -11.17 43.96
CA GLU A 902 -61.58 -10.41 44.05
C GLU A 902 -61.63 -9.43 45.24
N ALA A 903 -61.05 -9.78 46.40
CA ALA A 903 -60.99 -8.88 47.55
C ALA A 903 -59.97 -7.75 47.32
N LEU A 904 -58.84 -8.07 46.68
CA LEU A 904 -57.84 -7.10 46.24
C LEU A 904 -58.43 -6.12 45.20
N ILE A 905 -59.19 -6.62 44.22
CA ILE A 905 -59.84 -5.83 43.17
C ILE A 905 -60.81 -4.80 43.78
N ARG A 906 -61.59 -5.16 44.80
CA ARG A 906 -62.48 -4.21 45.50
C ARG A 906 -61.71 -3.10 46.20
N ILE A 907 -60.69 -3.44 47.00
CA ILE A 907 -59.86 -2.44 47.69
C ILE A 907 -59.14 -1.52 46.69
N LEU A 908 -58.73 -2.04 45.53
CA LEU A 908 -58.15 -1.26 44.45
C LEU A 908 -59.15 -0.33 43.75
N LYS A 909 -60.40 -0.77 43.55
CA LYS A 909 -61.50 0.04 43.01
C LYS A 909 -61.88 1.18 43.95
N ASP A 910 -61.88 0.94 45.26
CA ASP A 910 -62.15 1.97 46.27
C ASP A 910 -60.98 2.95 46.46
N ARG A 911 -59.80 2.63 45.92
CA ARG A 911 -58.56 3.44 46.00
C ARG A 911 -58.14 4.10 44.68
N SER A 912 -58.72 3.72 43.54
CA SER A 912 -58.35 4.23 42.22
C SER A 912 -59.59 4.47 41.36
N GLU A 913 -59.56 5.50 40.52
CA GLU A 913 -60.67 5.91 39.65
C GLU A 913 -60.89 4.96 38.44
N LEU A 914 -60.51 3.68 38.58
CA LEU A 914 -60.51 2.67 37.53
C LEU A 914 -61.71 1.72 37.70
N SER A 915 -62.37 1.40 36.59
CA SER A 915 -63.49 0.44 36.61
C SER A 915 -63.02 -0.97 36.92
N GLU A 916 -63.88 -1.74 37.61
CA GLU A 916 -63.60 -3.11 38.07
C GLU A 916 -63.18 -4.05 36.91
N GLU A 917 -63.74 -3.83 35.71
CA GLU A 917 -63.37 -4.53 34.48
C GLU A 917 -61.96 -4.20 33.97
N ARG A 918 -61.51 -2.93 34.09
CA ARG A 918 -60.13 -2.53 33.77
C ARG A 918 -59.14 -3.14 34.73
N ILE A 919 -59.47 -3.16 36.03
CA ILE A 919 -58.63 -3.81 37.04
C ILE A 919 -58.52 -5.32 36.74
N ARG A 920 -59.63 -6.01 36.46
CA ARG A 920 -59.60 -7.43 36.04
C ARG A 920 -58.81 -7.66 34.75
N THR A 921 -58.92 -6.82 33.72
CA THR A 921 -58.12 -6.96 32.50
C THR A 921 -56.64 -6.59 32.67
N ALA A 922 -56.29 -5.74 33.63
CA ALA A 922 -54.90 -5.45 34.00
C ALA A 922 -54.23 -6.65 34.71
N PHE A 923 -54.98 -7.38 35.55
CA PHE A 923 -54.50 -8.58 36.25
C PHE A 923 -54.57 -9.89 35.45
N ASP A 924 -55.33 -9.94 34.35
CA ASP A 924 -55.20 -11.04 33.36
C ASP A 924 -53.86 -10.94 32.64
N THR A 925 -52.88 -11.70 33.12
CA THR A 925 -51.55 -11.84 32.53
C THR A 925 -51.45 -13.04 31.58
N THR A 926 -52.50 -13.86 31.49
CA THR A 926 -52.50 -15.11 30.72
C THR A 926 -52.78 -14.89 29.24
N ARG A 927 -53.58 -13.88 28.93
CA ARG A 927 -53.97 -13.52 27.57
C ARG A 927 -52.88 -12.69 26.89
N LYS A 928 -52.44 -13.14 25.71
CA LYS A 928 -51.52 -12.37 24.85
C LYS A 928 -52.20 -11.09 24.35
N ALA A 929 -51.82 -9.97 24.96
CA ALA A 929 -52.27 -8.63 24.57
C ALA A 929 -51.56 -8.13 23.29
N ALA A 930 -52.26 -7.34 22.48
CA ALA A 930 -51.63 -6.59 21.39
C ALA A 930 -50.74 -5.45 21.93
N SER A 931 -49.77 -4.94 21.17
CA SER A 931 -48.78 -3.97 21.69
C SER A 931 -49.40 -2.71 22.32
N HIS A 932 -50.49 -2.19 21.77
CA HIS A 932 -51.22 -1.03 22.32
C HIS A 932 -51.97 -1.38 23.62
N GLU A 933 -52.54 -2.59 23.68
CA GLU A 933 -53.27 -3.13 24.83
C GLU A 933 -52.31 -3.45 25.98
N MET A 934 -51.12 -4.00 25.67
CA MET A 934 -50.05 -4.25 26.63
C MET A 934 -49.60 -2.95 27.31
N VAL A 935 -49.36 -1.87 26.55
CA VAL A 935 -48.99 -0.57 27.11
C VAL A 935 -50.08 -0.05 28.04
N ARG A 936 -51.35 -0.16 27.64
CA ARG A 936 -52.49 0.25 28.48
C ARG A 936 -52.60 -0.58 29.77
N ARG A 937 -52.50 -1.92 29.70
CA ARG A 937 -52.49 -2.79 30.89
C ARG A 937 -51.31 -2.47 31.83
N LEU A 938 -50.12 -2.18 31.28
CA LEU A 938 -48.95 -1.76 32.07
C LEU A 938 -49.13 -0.40 32.74
N GLN A 939 -49.81 0.54 32.08
CA GLN A 939 -50.14 1.85 32.66
C GLN A 939 -51.18 1.69 33.78
N ASP A 940 -52.28 0.97 33.53
CA ASP A 940 -53.30 0.68 34.55
C ASP A 940 -52.67 0.00 35.80
N LEU A 941 -51.73 -0.94 35.64
CA LEU A 941 -50.98 -1.54 36.76
C LEU A 941 -50.04 -0.55 37.49
N GLN A 942 -49.47 0.44 36.81
CA GLN A 942 -48.65 1.48 37.43
C GLN A 942 -49.50 2.47 38.22
N ASP A 943 -50.66 2.86 37.68
CA ASP A 943 -51.62 3.75 38.34
C ASP A 943 -52.21 3.07 39.59
N LEU A 944 -52.59 1.79 39.50
CA LEU A 944 -52.99 0.96 40.65
C LEU A 944 -51.89 0.88 41.73
N ARG A 945 -50.63 0.73 41.32
CA ARG A 945 -49.48 0.75 42.26
C ARG A 945 -49.26 2.13 42.89
N ALA A 946 -49.58 3.21 42.19
CA ALA A 946 -49.45 4.58 42.68
C ALA A 946 -50.60 5.02 43.61
N ALA A 947 -51.78 4.43 43.46
CA ALA A 947 -52.92 4.55 44.38
C ALA A 947 -52.67 3.86 45.74
N LEU A 948 -51.86 2.78 45.74
CA LEU A 948 -51.36 2.09 46.94
C LEU A 948 -50.17 2.84 47.58
N LYS A 949 -50.32 4.14 47.83
CA LYS A 949 -49.34 4.94 48.60
C LYS A 949 -49.42 4.64 50.08
#